data_AF-A0A821XFZ2-F1
#
_entry.id   AF-A0A821XFZ2-F1
#
_cell.length_a   1.000
_cell.length_b   1.000
_cell.length_c   1.000
_cell.angle_alpha   90.00
_cell.angle_beta   90.00
_cell.angle_gamma   90.00
#
_symmetry.space_group_name_H-M   'P 1'
#
loop_
_entity.id
_entity.type
_entity.pdbx_description
1 polymer ?
#
loop_
_entity_poly.entity_id
_entity_poly.type
_entity_poly.pdbx_seq_one_letter_code
_entity_poly.pdbx_strand_id
1 'polypeptide(L)'
;MATPIPLKDKLHTDIEDMDFEIFCIIWLDDNTTAKDNRDTEQNLRSIINRLKKFQDIARCQKYIEERSQNERLLMIVSGRLGSEIVPSIHKFRQVISIYVYCMDIIGHKKWANKFTKVKAVVSELNELISQIRKDHKIQKIIEEPLSINYFTTSDSDSGKSTADVNGKFVFSQLLIDCLLRLKSTEIDRKELIKFCKNAYEGNNFELSNLREFQNDYSSDKVLWWYTRDTFFYKTLNAVLRTENIHMIFLFRSFISDIQHQLKYHQTKHSLRVYRGQMISSNELDTLRQCCGQFISINSFFSTSTDYQQALSFLNDSGASGNLEPVLFEINANPNMATTKPFADISAYSEFPGESEILFMLGSIFRLNNVEHNSNDQVWIIQMTLCSENEHDLKNVLIYMKQQLGSGETNLRTLGKILSEMGKFNLAEQYFIRLLEELSPNDPLLGNLYEDLGKLASQTGDYNKSVKWHQKSLAFKNSSELIDATRIDQSNSYIDVSETSKYIPAPAVPKRKTKPSDVSHKFKVESSSKADVVALIKNAGNNGVACLPISPSNIKPSSRTSAKKVSLPSLKDERMYSDDKNFDRPASSSPYDGSFDDSQQTSMIKYLSTSRIDQPGLSSPLHSERPYNAHGFDTYKKQSFQSTFLTSQSYLPTDPWPRKCVLIRDPGFYGCGFRMIEKENYDTPIVIEVRPNSPAKRSGLVEGDHIIYIENRNVQAVRSFDEMVLLIQRTFDETGQVTLVTSTASAYQFLKRKGGFLQSEPFEYQLPYVRELAPRLCHIILYNHEQDFGFTLQRDNPIHIEDVHPGSPAYEYGLRPNDKIIELNGCDTATLSPEQIIDMIETSKRRRQLDILVIDSAGFEFSIKHAIPINSLLPFVQPGQRRGKIFI
;
A
#
# COMPACT_ATOMS: atom_id res chain seq x y z
N MET A 1 -31.98 -24.04 -10.02
CA MET A 1 -31.32 -23.91 -8.70
C MET A 1 -30.15 -24.88 -8.68
N ALA A 2 -28.96 -24.44 -8.26
CA ALA A 2 -27.86 -25.33 -7.89
C ALA A 2 -27.65 -25.18 -6.38
N THR A 3 -27.35 -26.27 -5.69
CA THR A 3 -26.99 -26.22 -4.26
C THR A 3 -25.64 -25.52 -4.09
N PRO A 4 -25.48 -24.63 -3.09
CA PRO A 4 -24.18 -24.06 -2.78
C PRO A 4 -23.22 -25.18 -2.34
N ILE A 5 -22.08 -25.29 -3.02
CA ILE A 5 -20.92 -26.03 -2.51
C ILE A 5 -20.48 -25.33 -1.21
N PRO A 6 -20.26 -26.04 -0.09
CA PRO A 6 -19.89 -25.40 1.17
C PRO A 6 -18.51 -24.74 1.04
N LEU A 7 -18.33 -23.57 1.68
CA LEU A 7 -17.19 -22.70 1.42
C LEU A 7 -15.81 -23.34 1.71
N LYS A 8 -15.75 -24.37 2.56
CA LYS A 8 -14.52 -25.15 2.82
C LYS A 8 -13.94 -25.80 1.56
N ASP A 9 -14.77 -26.22 0.62
CA ASP A 9 -14.30 -26.90 -0.59
C ASP A 9 -13.74 -25.90 -1.62
N LYS A 10 -14.15 -24.62 -1.53
CA LYS A 10 -13.52 -23.50 -2.24
C LYS A 10 -12.19 -23.07 -1.63
N LEU A 11 -11.95 -23.32 -0.35
CA LEU A 11 -10.63 -23.11 0.27
C LEU A 11 -9.60 -24.12 -0.25
N HIS A 12 -10.04 -25.29 -0.71
CA HIS A 12 -9.17 -26.31 -1.27
C HIS A 12 -8.78 -26.01 -2.73
N THR A 13 -9.73 -25.64 -3.59
CA THR A 13 -9.51 -25.61 -5.05
C THR A 13 -8.51 -24.57 -5.57
N ASP A 14 -8.32 -23.43 -4.89
CA ASP A 14 -7.30 -22.42 -5.24
C ASP A 14 -5.96 -22.65 -4.52
N ILE A 15 -5.84 -23.66 -3.63
CA ILE A 15 -4.66 -23.89 -2.76
C ILE A 15 -4.08 -25.31 -2.92
N GLU A 16 -4.73 -26.22 -3.65
CA GLU A 16 -4.25 -27.59 -3.85
C GLU A 16 -3.04 -27.72 -4.81
N ASP A 17 -2.81 -26.76 -5.72
CA ASP A 17 -1.68 -26.73 -6.66
C ASP A 17 -0.49 -25.85 -6.18
N MET A 18 -0.27 -25.78 -4.86
CA MET A 18 0.81 -24.99 -4.23
C MET A 18 2.20 -25.65 -4.36
N ASP A 19 2.70 -25.77 -5.59
CA ASP A 19 4.10 -26.14 -5.87
C ASP A 19 5.05 -25.00 -5.46
N PHE A 20 5.53 -25.02 -4.20
CA PHE A 20 6.45 -24.01 -3.64
C PHE A 20 7.85 -23.99 -4.28
N GLU A 21 8.21 -25.02 -5.06
CA GLU A 21 9.53 -25.18 -5.67
C GLU A 21 9.48 -24.95 -7.19
N ILE A 22 10.21 -23.92 -7.66
CA ILE A 22 10.48 -23.70 -9.10
C ILE A 22 11.23 -24.90 -9.72
N PHE A 23 12.02 -25.60 -8.88
CA PHE A 23 12.84 -26.73 -9.27
C PHE A 23 12.08 -28.06 -9.22
N CYS A 24 12.45 -29.01 -10.08
CA CYS A 24 11.92 -30.36 -10.05
C CYS A 24 13.00 -31.37 -10.48
N ILE A 25 13.11 -32.48 -9.75
CA ILE A 25 13.95 -33.61 -10.14
C ILE A 25 13.10 -34.62 -10.93
N ILE A 26 13.49 -34.85 -12.18
CA ILE A 26 12.93 -35.88 -13.06
C ILE A 26 13.91 -37.05 -13.11
N TRP A 27 13.54 -38.20 -12.54
CA TRP A 27 14.34 -39.43 -12.60
C TRP A 27 13.72 -40.40 -13.61
N LEU A 28 14.39 -40.61 -14.73
CA LEU A 28 14.05 -41.60 -15.76
C LEU A 28 15.01 -42.78 -15.69
N ASP A 29 14.55 -43.87 -15.11
CA ASP A 29 15.34 -45.08 -14.90
C ASP A 29 14.43 -46.32 -14.90
N ASP A 30 14.88 -47.34 -15.63
CA ASP A 30 14.21 -48.59 -15.88
C ASP A 30 13.95 -49.43 -14.60
N ASN A 31 14.57 -49.07 -13.46
CA ASN A 31 14.42 -49.71 -12.14
C ASN A 31 14.08 -48.73 -10.98
N THR A 32 13.43 -47.60 -11.28
CA THR A 32 12.99 -46.55 -10.31
C THR A 32 12.17 -47.02 -9.08
N THR A 33 11.79 -48.30 -8.99
CA THR A 33 10.96 -48.91 -7.93
C THR A 33 11.70 -49.88 -7.00
N ALA A 34 13.00 -50.12 -7.20
CA ALA A 34 13.81 -50.95 -6.30
C ALA A 34 13.79 -50.43 -4.84
N LYS A 35 14.02 -51.31 -3.85
CA LYS A 35 14.09 -50.91 -2.43
C LYS A 35 15.25 -49.93 -2.18
N ASP A 36 16.40 -50.21 -2.77
CA ASP A 36 17.64 -49.45 -2.58
C ASP A 36 17.52 -48.02 -3.14
N ASN A 37 16.64 -47.83 -4.14
CA ASN A 37 16.30 -46.52 -4.70
C ASN A 37 15.44 -45.64 -3.77
N ARG A 38 14.98 -46.14 -2.61
CA ARG A 38 14.23 -45.35 -1.62
C ARG A 38 15.12 -44.36 -0.88
N ASP A 39 16.30 -44.78 -0.44
CA ASP A 39 17.22 -43.90 0.30
C ASP A 39 17.83 -42.85 -0.64
N THR A 40 18.10 -43.24 -1.89
CA THR A 40 18.37 -42.31 -3.01
C THR A 40 17.26 -41.28 -3.18
N GLU A 41 15.99 -41.70 -3.23
CA GLU A 41 14.85 -40.78 -3.35
C GLU A 41 14.74 -39.82 -2.15
N GLN A 42 14.98 -40.29 -0.92
CA GLN A 42 14.99 -39.41 0.26
C GLN A 42 16.14 -38.40 0.20
N ASN A 43 17.34 -38.84 -0.20
CA ASN A 43 18.51 -37.95 -0.33
C ASN A 43 18.29 -36.89 -1.42
N LEU A 44 17.69 -37.24 -2.56
CA LEU A 44 17.29 -36.28 -3.60
C LEU A 44 16.23 -35.31 -3.10
N ARG A 45 15.20 -35.81 -2.39
CA ARG A 45 14.13 -34.98 -1.76
C ARG A 45 14.65 -34.04 -0.67
N SER A 46 15.81 -34.30 -0.07
CA SER A 46 16.46 -33.36 0.85
C SER A 46 16.99 -32.09 0.16
N ILE A 47 17.28 -32.18 -1.14
CA ILE A 47 17.81 -31.07 -1.96
C ILE A 47 16.65 -30.34 -2.65
N ILE A 48 15.79 -31.07 -3.38
CA ILE A 48 14.59 -30.55 -4.04
C ILE A 48 13.46 -31.55 -3.74
N ASN A 49 12.46 -31.12 -2.98
CA ASN A 49 11.36 -31.97 -2.51
C ASN A 49 10.50 -32.52 -3.67
N ARG A 50 10.34 -31.74 -4.74
CA ARG A 50 9.54 -32.02 -5.94
C ARG A 50 10.24 -33.01 -6.87
N LEU A 51 10.15 -34.30 -6.54
CA LEU A 51 10.70 -35.40 -7.33
C LEU A 51 9.60 -36.19 -8.07
N LYS A 52 9.79 -36.43 -9.38
CA LYS A 52 8.92 -37.24 -10.26
C LYS A 52 9.74 -38.37 -10.91
N LYS A 53 9.17 -39.58 -10.97
CA LYS A 53 9.85 -40.79 -11.48
C LYS A 53 9.16 -41.35 -12.72
N PHE A 54 9.95 -41.80 -13.69
CA PHE A 54 9.50 -42.35 -14.96
C PHE A 54 10.28 -43.63 -15.31
N GLN A 55 9.60 -44.55 -16.00
CA GLN A 55 10.16 -45.80 -16.56
C GLN A 55 10.03 -45.85 -18.09
N ASP A 56 9.43 -44.80 -18.69
CA ASP A 56 9.10 -44.71 -20.11
C ASP A 56 9.50 -43.34 -20.64
N ILE A 57 10.21 -43.35 -21.77
CA ILE A 57 10.68 -42.16 -22.48
C ILE A 57 9.51 -41.30 -22.96
N ALA A 58 8.43 -41.91 -23.49
CA ALA A 58 7.34 -41.17 -24.10
C ALA A 58 6.55 -40.34 -23.05
N ARG A 59 6.20 -40.95 -21.91
CA ARG A 59 5.60 -40.25 -20.75
C ARG A 59 6.53 -39.19 -20.17
N CYS A 60 7.84 -39.46 -20.10
CA CYS A 60 8.81 -38.52 -19.55
C CYS A 60 8.99 -37.28 -20.44
N GLN A 61 9.19 -37.48 -21.75
CA GLN A 61 9.26 -36.39 -22.72
C GLN A 61 7.96 -35.59 -22.75
N LYS A 62 6.80 -36.26 -22.81
CA LYS A 62 5.50 -35.59 -22.78
C LYS A 62 5.33 -34.71 -21.53
N TYR A 63 5.72 -35.20 -20.35
CA TYR A 63 5.65 -34.40 -19.12
C TYR A 63 6.51 -33.13 -19.22
N ILE A 64 7.74 -33.24 -19.73
CA ILE A 64 8.66 -32.10 -19.96
C ILE A 64 8.08 -31.10 -20.97
N GLU A 65 7.42 -31.58 -22.03
CA GLU A 65 6.76 -30.76 -23.05
C GLU A 65 5.51 -30.03 -22.52
N GLU A 66 4.80 -30.62 -21.55
CA GLU A 66 3.62 -30.04 -20.88
C GLU A 66 3.98 -29.15 -19.67
N ARG A 67 5.26 -28.93 -19.33
CA ARG A 67 5.68 -28.01 -18.25
C ARG A 67 5.85 -26.57 -18.74
N SER A 68 5.68 -25.62 -17.83
CA SER A 68 5.94 -24.20 -18.10
C SER A 68 7.43 -23.94 -18.37
N GLN A 69 7.75 -23.00 -19.27
CA GLN A 69 9.12 -22.54 -19.49
C GLN A 69 9.75 -21.83 -18.27
N ASN A 70 8.93 -21.54 -17.25
CA ASN A 70 9.37 -20.97 -15.97
C ASN A 70 9.77 -22.05 -14.93
N GLU A 71 9.41 -23.32 -15.13
CA GLU A 71 9.89 -24.42 -14.28
C GLU A 71 11.37 -24.75 -14.58
N ARG A 72 12.06 -25.37 -13.61
CA ARG A 72 13.49 -25.69 -13.68
C ARG A 72 13.75 -27.17 -13.39
N LEU A 73 13.87 -27.93 -14.47
CA LEU A 73 13.92 -29.39 -14.47
C LEU A 73 15.38 -29.85 -14.44
N LEU A 74 15.76 -30.54 -13.37
CA LEU A 74 17.00 -31.30 -13.25
C LEU A 74 16.67 -32.74 -13.59
N MET A 75 17.38 -33.34 -14.56
CA MET A 75 17.07 -34.68 -15.03
C MET A 75 18.16 -35.69 -14.68
N ILE A 76 17.78 -36.81 -14.08
CA ILE A 76 18.62 -37.99 -13.84
C ILE A 76 18.19 -39.08 -14.81
N VAL A 77 19.12 -39.60 -15.61
CA VAL A 77 18.84 -40.62 -16.64
C VAL A 77 19.77 -41.82 -16.53
N SER A 78 19.24 -43.03 -16.75
CA SER A 78 20.10 -44.21 -16.96
C SER A 78 20.87 -44.05 -18.29
N GLY A 79 22.08 -44.62 -18.35
CA GLY A 79 23.02 -44.41 -19.48
C GLY A 79 22.45 -44.69 -20.88
N ARG A 80 21.62 -45.72 -20.98
CA ARG A 80 20.87 -46.06 -22.21
C ARG A 80 19.76 -45.05 -22.49
N LEU A 81 18.81 -44.89 -21.56
CA LEU A 81 17.63 -44.04 -21.77
C LEU A 81 18.04 -42.58 -22.04
N GLY A 82 19.11 -42.10 -21.41
CA GLY A 82 19.72 -40.80 -21.68
C GLY A 82 20.17 -40.63 -23.13
N SER A 83 20.81 -41.64 -23.72
CA SER A 83 21.25 -41.58 -25.12
C SER A 83 20.09 -41.52 -26.12
N GLU A 84 18.92 -42.03 -25.73
CA GLU A 84 17.69 -42.02 -26.52
C GLU A 84 16.89 -40.70 -26.35
N ILE A 85 16.74 -40.17 -25.12
CA ILE A 85 15.89 -38.99 -24.83
C ILE A 85 16.62 -37.63 -24.91
N VAL A 86 17.88 -37.51 -24.50
CA VAL A 86 18.57 -36.21 -24.43
C VAL A 86 18.56 -35.45 -25.78
N PRO A 87 18.72 -36.11 -26.95
CA PRO A 87 18.60 -35.44 -28.25
C PRO A 87 17.25 -34.72 -28.46
N SER A 88 16.13 -35.25 -27.97
CA SER A 88 14.82 -34.59 -28.13
C SER A 88 14.59 -33.43 -27.15
N ILE A 89 15.06 -33.58 -25.90
CA ILE A 89 14.74 -32.63 -24.81
C ILE A 89 15.75 -31.50 -24.57
N HIS A 90 17.02 -31.64 -24.96
CA HIS A 90 18.06 -30.66 -24.58
C HIS A 90 17.74 -29.21 -25.03
N LYS A 91 16.98 -29.06 -26.13
CA LYS A 91 16.49 -27.79 -26.67
C LYS A 91 15.54 -27.02 -25.74
N PHE A 92 14.84 -27.68 -24.82
CA PHE A 92 13.81 -27.04 -23.99
C PHE A 92 14.42 -26.17 -22.89
N ARG A 93 13.95 -24.91 -22.77
CA ARG A 93 14.47 -23.94 -21.78
C ARG A 93 14.33 -24.44 -20.34
N GLN A 94 13.20 -25.09 -20.03
CA GLN A 94 12.90 -25.60 -18.69
C GLN A 94 13.85 -26.71 -18.23
N VAL A 95 14.52 -27.44 -19.14
CA VAL A 95 15.56 -28.40 -18.77
C VAL A 95 16.88 -27.66 -18.61
N ILE A 96 17.46 -27.68 -17.40
CA ILE A 96 18.69 -26.93 -17.06
C ILE A 96 19.95 -27.81 -16.96
N SER A 97 19.88 -28.88 -16.17
CA SER A 97 20.99 -29.81 -15.94
C SER A 97 20.50 -31.25 -16.12
N ILE A 98 21.31 -32.06 -16.79
CA ILE A 98 21.08 -33.48 -17.03
C ILE A 98 22.29 -34.24 -16.48
N TYR A 99 22.02 -35.29 -15.71
CA TYR A 99 23.02 -36.14 -15.06
C TYR A 99 22.80 -37.58 -15.53
N VAL A 100 23.83 -38.20 -16.08
CA VAL A 100 23.77 -39.60 -16.54
C VAL A 100 24.30 -40.50 -15.43
N TYR A 101 23.42 -41.28 -14.82
CA TYR A 101 23.77 -42.25 -13.77
C TYR A 101 23.96 -43.63 -14.42
N CYS A 102 25.19 -44.13 -14.46
CA CYS A 102 25.52 -45.37 -15.15
C CYS A 102 26.87 -45.96 -14.75
N MET A 103 26.97 -47.29 -14.82
CA MET A 103 28.24 -48.00 -14.62
C MET A 103 29.22 -47.83 -15.80
N ASP A 104 28.74 -47.78 -17.05
CA ASP A 104 29.59 -47.51 -18.22
C ASP A 104 29.77 -46.00 -18.48
N ILE A 105 30.56 -45.37 -17.60
CA ILE A 105 30.97 -43.97 -17.74
C ILE A 105 31.69 -43.72 -19.08
N ILE A 106 32.50 -44.67 -19.57
CA ILE A 106 33.38 -44.49 -20.73
C ILE A 106 32.60 -44.55 -22.05
N GLY A 107 31.64 -45.47 -22.18
CA GLY A 107 30.73 -45.53 -23.30
C GLY A 107 29.82 -44.32 -23.38
N HIS A 108 29.23 -43.90 -22.26
CA HIS A 108 28.24 -42.84 -22.27
C HIS A 108 28.82 -41.41 -22.30
N LYS A 109 30.03 -41.14 -21.78
CA LYS A 109 30.71 -39.84 -21.97
C LYS A 109 30.88 -39.45 -23.46
N LYS A 110 31.01 -40.44 -24.37
CA LYS A 110 31.16 -40.21 -25.83
C LYS A 110 29.94 -39.54 -26.49
N TRP A 111 28.74 -39.73 -25.94
CA TRP A 111 27.54 -39.04 -26.44
C TRP A 111 27.17 -37.84 -25.55
N ALA A 112 27.34 -37.96 -24.22
CA ALA A 112 27.04 -36.92 -23.26
C ALA A 112 27.76 -35.59 -23.57
N ASN A 113 29.06 -35.66 -23.87
CA ASN A 113 29.89 -34.48 -24.17
C ASN A 113 29.45 -33.67 -25.40
N LYS A 114 28.47 -34.15 -26.19
CA LYS A 114 27.87 -33.42 -27.31
C LYS A 114 26.77 -32.44 -26.89
N PHE A 115 26.30 -32.53 -25.64
CA PHE A 115 25.14 -31.78 -25.15
C PHE A 115 25.54 -30.93 -23.94
N THR A 116 25.59 -29.60 -24.09
CA THR A 116 26.04 -28.64 -23.06
C THR A 116 25.26 -28.66 -21.74
N LYS A 117 24.06 -29.25 -21.74
CA LYS A 117 23.23 -29.45 -20.55
C LYS A 117 23.51 -30.75 -19.80
N VAL A 118 24.25 -31.69 -20.38
CA VAL A 118 24.70 -32.88 -19.65
C VAL A 118 25.90 -32.48 -18.81
N LYS A 119 25.67 -32.27 -17.51
CA LYS A 119 26.66 -31.76 -16.57
C LYS A 119 27.67 -32.82 -16.16
N ALA A 120 27.21 -34.07 -16.02
CA ALA A 120 28.06 -35.16 -15.57
C ALA A 120 27.58 -36.54 -16.06
N VAL A 121 28.50 -37.49 -16.02
CA VAL A 121 28.27 -38.93 -16.23
C VAL A 121 29.02 -39.67 -15.11
N VAL A 122 28.28 -40.29 -14.21
CA VAL A 122 28.75 -40.77 -12.89
C VAL A 122 28.21 -42.15 -12.56
N SER A 123 28.99 -42.96 -11.83
CA SER A 123 28.57 -44.27 -11.29
C SER A 123 28.20 -44.21 -9.82
N GLU A 124 28.73 -43.25 -9.07
CA GLU A 124 28.58 -43.17 -7.62
C GLU A 124 27.43 -42.25 -7.21
N LEU A 125 26.53 -42.76 -6.36
CA LEU A 125 25.40 -41.99 -5.84
C LEU A 125 25.87 -40.74 -5.08
N ASN A 126 26.93 -40.84 -4.28
CA ASN A 126 27.44 -39.71 -3.51
C ASN A 126 27.99 -38.59 -4.41
N GLU A 127 28.56 -38.94 -5.56
CA GLU A 127 29.01 -37.96 -6.57
C GLU A 127 27.80 -37.25 -7.21
N LEU A 128 26.78 -38.03 -7.62
CA LEU A 128 25.53 -37.52 -8.18
C LEU A 128 24.82 -36.54 -7.22
N ILE A 129 24.65 -36.93 -5.95
CA ILE A 129 24.02 -36.11 -4.91
C ILE A 129 24.82 -34.82 -4.63
N SER A 130 26.17 -34.91 -4.62
CA SER A 130 27.05 -33.75 -4.43
C SER A 130 26.95 -32.76 -5.60
N GLN A 131 26.99 -33.25 -6.83
CA GLN A 131 26.86 -32.44 -8.05
C GLN A 131 25.49 -31.77 -8.12
N ILE A 132 24.40 -32.51 -7.92
CA ILE A 132 23.03 -31.96 -7.88
C ILE A 132 22.91 -30.88 -6.80
N ARG A 133 23.52 -31.06 -5.61
CA ARG A 133 23.51 -30.06 -4.53
C ARG A 133 24.30 -28.79 -4.91
N LYS A 134 25.47 -28.91 -5.57
CA LYS A 134 26.24 -27.75 -6.05
C LYS A 134 25.49 -26.99 -7.16
N ASP A 135 25.09 -27.69 -8.22
CA ASP A 135 24.35 -27.10 -9.34
C ASP A 135 23.03 -26.45 -8.88
N HIS A 136 22.30 -27.08 -7.94
CA HIS A 136 21.10 -26.48 -7.37
C HIS A 136 21.43 -25.21 -6.56
N LYS A 137 22.49 -25.18 -5.74
CA LYS A 137 22.89 -23.96 -5.01
C LYS A 137 23.22 -22.81 -5.97
N ILE A 138 23.96 -23.09 -7.05
CA ILE A 138 24.27 -22.09 -8.10
C ILE A 138 22.99 -21.62 -8.80
N GLN A 139 22.16 -22.56 -9.27
CA GLN A 139 20.95 -22.19 -10.00
C GLN A 139 19.91 -21.49 -9.10
N LYS A 140 19.96 -21.69 -7.78
CA LYS A 140 19.17 -20.92 -6.80
C LYS A 140 19.56 -19.44 -6.81
N ILE A 141 20.86 -19.11 -6.86
CA ILE A 141 21.34 -17.72 -6.97
C ILE A 141 20.91 -17.08 -8.31
N ILE A 142 20.69 -17.90 -9.34
CA ILE A 142 20.30 -17.50 -10.71
C ILE A 142 18.78 -17.33 -10.88
N GLU A 143 17.95 -18.16 -10.22
CA GLU A 143 16.50 -18.27 -10.49
C GLU A 143 15.61 -17.86 -9.30
N GLU A 144 16.19 -17.41 -8.19
CA GLU A 144 15.44 -16.84 -7.05
C GLU A 144 15.58 -15.30 -7.06
N PRO A 145 14.71 -14.57 -7.79
CA PRO A 145 14.77 -13.11 -7.86
C PRO A 145 14.41 -12.47 -6.52
N LEU A 146 14.94 -11.27 -6.30
CA LEU A 146 14.62 -10.44 -5.13
C LEU A 146 13.25 -9.76 -5.34
N SER A 147 12.41 -9.76 -4.31
CA SER A 147 11.11 -9.06 -4.35
C SER A 147 11.29 -7.56 -4.13
N ILE A 148 11.85 -6.86 -5.13
CA ILE A 148 12.09 -5.41 -5.11
C ILE A 148 10.81 -4.67 -5.56
N ASN A 149 10.32 -3.78 -4.70
CA ASN A 149 9.39 -2.72 -5.08
C ASN A 149 10.15 -1.40 -5.23
N TYR A 150 9.66 -0.53 -6.12
CA TYR A 150 10.26 0.76 -6.46
C TYR A 150 9.30 1.89 -6.09
N PHE A 151 9.82 3.03 -5.63
CA PHE A 151 9.05 4.25 -5.37
C PHE A 151 9.72 5.43 -6.07
N THR A 152 9.06 5.93 -7.12
CA THR A 152 9.58 6.96 -8.04
C THR A 152 8.92 8.31 -7.76
N THR A 153 9.75 9.32 -7.49
CA THR A 153 9.34 10.70 -7.19
C THR A 153 9.28 11.65 -8.39
N SER A 154 9.68 11.19 -9.57
CA SER A 154 9.73 11.98 -10.82
C SER A 154 8.75 11.45 -11.87
N ASP A 155 7.98 12.34 -12.49
CA ASP A 155 7.12 12.07 -13.66
C ASP A 155 7.94 11.90 -14.96
N SER A 156 9.08 11.22 -14.86
CA SER A 156 10.10 11.14 -15.91
C SER A 156 9.84 9.98 -16.88
N ASP A 157 8.85 10.17 -17.76
CA ASP A 157 8.65 9.55 -19.10
C ASP A 157 8.72 8.02 -19.27
N SER A 158 8.97 7.23 -18.23
CA SER A 158 8.83 5.77 -18.30
C SER A 158 7.34 5.42 -18.35
N GLY A 159 6.87 4.79 -19.43
CA GLY A 159 5.45 4.52 -19.72
C GLY A 159 4.73 3.50 -18.82
N LYS A 160 5.03 3.47 -17.52
CA LYS A 160 4.28 2.78 -16.46
C LYS A 160 3.60 3.84 -15.61
N SER A 161 2.34 3.65 -15.22
CA SER A 161 1.66 4.62 -14.35
C SER A 161 2.41 4.77 -13.03
N THR A 162 2.75 6.02 -12.66
CA THR A 162 3.39 6.31 -11.36
C THR A 162 2.50 5.89 -10.19
N ALA A 163 1.17 5.87 -10.39
CA ALA A 163 0.21 5.34 -9.42
C ALA A 163 0.33 3.82 -9.20
N ASP A 164 0.63 3.03 -10.24
CA ASP A 164 0.75 1.56 -10.10
C ASP A 164 2.06 1.17 -9.39
N VAL A 165 3.16 1.82 -9.75
CA VAL A 165 4.50 1.55 -9.19
C VAL A 165 4.56 1.97 -7.73
N ASN A 166 4.22 3.24 -7.43
CA ASN A 166 4.18 3.75 -6.06
C ASN A 166 3.07 3.06 -5.26
N GLY A 167 1.95 2.69 -5.90
CA GLY A 167 0.88 1.89 -5.32
C GLY A 167 1.39 0.53 -4.82
N LYS A 168 2.10 -0.25 -5.64
CA LYS A 168 2.65 -1.55 -5.20
C LYS A 168 3.62 -1.37 -4.03
N PHE A 169 4.51 -0.39 -4.08
CA PHE A 169 5.40 -0.06 -2.95
C PHE A 169 4.62 0.21 -1.67
N VAL A 170 3.71 1.19 -1.70
CA VAL A 170 2.95 1.64 -0.53
C VAL A 170 2.06 0.52 0.02
N PHE A 171 1.33 -0.21 -0.82
CA PHE A 171 0.46 -1.29 -0.35
C PHE A 171 1.23 -2.49 0.19
N SER A 172 2.39 -2.88 -0.36
CA SER A 172 3.24 -3.90 0.27
C SER A 172 3.72 -3.45 1.65
N GLN A 173 4.12 -2.19 1.81
CA GLN A 173 4.53 -1.63 3.11
C GLN A 173 3.40 -1.67 4.15
N LEU A 174 2.17 -1.33 3.74
CA LEU A 174 0.98 -1.39 4.61
C LEU A 174 0.57 -2.83 4.93
N LEU A 175 0.66 -3.76 3.98
CA LEU A 175 0.36 -5.17 4.17
C LEU A 175 1.32 -5.82 5.17
N ILE A 176 2.63 -5.57 5.02
CA ILE A 176 3.66 -6.06 5.95
C ILE A 176 3.40 -5.50 7.37
N ASP A 177 3.24 -4.19 7.50
CA ASP A 177 2.93 -3.52 8.77
C ASP A 177 1.64 -4.06 9.43
N CYS A 178 0.59 -4.30 8.63
CA CYS A 178 -0.67 -4.86 9.12
C CYS A 178 -0.54 -6.32 9.56
N LEU A 179 0.24 -7.15 8.86
CA LEU A 179 0.44 -8.57 9.22
C LEU A 179 1.32 -8.73 10.45
N LEU A 180 2.34 -7.88 10.64
CA LEU A 180 3.20 -7.89 11.83
C LEU A 180 2.46 -7.49 13.12
N ARG A 181 1.42 -6.65 13.01
CA ARG A 181 0.56 -6.21 14.13
C ARG A 181 -0.67 -7.10 14.37
N LEU A 182 -0.88 -8.13 13.56
CA LEU A 182 -2.05 -9.00 13.58
C LEU A 182 -1.76 -10.27 14.38
N LYS A 183 -2.37 -10.42 15.56
CA LYS A 183 -2.14 -11.60 16.41
C LYS A 183 -2.37 -12.92 15.66
N SER A 184 -1.53 -13.91 15.96
CA SER A 184 -1.67 -15.28 15.50
C SER A 184 -2.51 -16.10 16.49
N THR A 185 -3.32 -17.00 15.96
CA THR A 185 -4.08 -17.98 16.74
C THR A 185 -3.44 -19.36 16.64
N GLU A 186 -3.86 -20.26 17.53
CA GLU A 186 -3.58 -21.69 17.45
C GLU A 186 -4.23 -22.39 16.24
N ILE A 187 -5.22 -21.76 15.59
CA ILE A 187 -5.83 -22.25 14.36
C ILE A 187 -4.86 -22.02 13.20
N ASP A 188 -4.30 -20.80 13.09
CA ASP A 188 -3.31 -20.44 12.07
C ASP A 188 -2.06 -21.35 12.15
N ARG A 189 -1.54 -21.62 13.37
CA ARG A 189 -0.39 -22.54 13.56
C ARG A 189 -0.72 -23.95 13.07
N LYS A 190 -1.94 -24.46 13.29
CA LYS A 190 -2.36 -25.81 12.83
C LYS A 190 -2.59 -25.86 11.32
N GLU A 191 -3.11 -24.78 10.74
CA GLU A 191 -3.30 -24.61 9.31
C GLU A 191 -1.96 -24.59 8.56
N LEU A 192 -0.97 -23.81 9.04
CA LEU A 192 0.41 -23.82 8.51
C LEU A 192 1.02 -25.22 8.54
N ILE A 193 0.95 -25.91 9.68
CA ILE A 193 1.50 -27.26 9.83
C ILE A 193 0.78 -28.27 8.91
N LYS A 194 -0.52 -28.11 8.64
CA LYS A 194 -1.24 -28.94 7.65
C LYS A 194 -0.67 -28.71 6.25
N PHE A 195 -0.49 -27.45 5.83
CA PHE A 195 0.09 -27.14 4.53
C PHE A 195 1.52 -27.68 4.38
N CYS A 196 2.39 -27.53 5.38
CA CYS A 196 3.73 -28.12 5.35
C CYS A 196 3.70 -29.66 5.29
N LYS A 197 2.78 -30.34 6.00
CA LYS A 197 2.67 -31.81 5.93
C LYS A 197 2.25 -32.32 4.56
N ASN A 198 1.38 -31.60 3.87
CA ASN A 198 0.98 -31.93 2.50
C ASN A 198 2.11 -31.62 1.50
N ALA A 199 2.74 -30.45 1.61
CA ALA A 199 3.80 -30.04 0.69
C ALA A 199 5.04 -30.95 0.73
N TYR A 200 5.41 -31.42 1.93
CA TYR A 200 6.54 -32.33 2.15
C TYR A 200 6.12 -33.82 2.25
N GLU A 201 4.97 -34.20 1.66
CA GLU A 201 4.54 -35.60 1.65
C GLU A 201 5.57 -36.52 0.96
N GLY A 202 5.92 -37.62 1.63
CA GLY A 202 6.96 -38.55 1.17
C GLY A 202 8.40 -38.10 1.43
N ASN A 203 8.64 -36.95 2.05
CA ASN A 203 9.96 -36.46 2.45
C ASN A 203 10.18 -36.66 3.95
N ASN A 204 10.74 -37.81 4.33
CA ASN A 204 10.89 -38.22 5.74
C ASN A 204 11.81 -37.30 6.54
N PHE A 205 12.80 -36.68 5.88
CA PHE A 205 13.69 -35.70 6.51
C PHE A 205 12.91 -34.45 6.93
N GLU A 206 12.24 -33.79 5.99
CA GLU A 206 11.48 -32.57 6.29
C GLU A 206 10.25 -32.84 7.17
N LEU A 207 9.61 -34.01 7.05
CA LEU A 207 8.59 -34.46 7.99
C LEU A 207 9.15 -34.80 9.39
N SER A 208 10.46 -34.99 9.54
CA SER A 208 11.13 -35.07 10.84
C SER A 208 11.44 -33.68 11.40
N ASN A 209 12.03 -32.80 10.58
CA ASN A 209 12.31 -31.40 10.94
C ASN A 209 11.03 -30.66 11.35
N LEU A 210 9.92 -30.94 10.68
CA LEU A 210 8.60 -30.40 11.01
C LEU A 210 8.06 -30.91 12.36
N ARG A 211 8.35 -32.16 12.75
CA ARG A 211 7.98 -32.72 14.08
C ARG A 211 8.84 -32.13 15.20
N GLU A 212 10.14 -31.96 14.95
CA GLU A 212 11.07 -31.23 15.82
C GLU A 212 10.55 -29.80 16.05
N PHE A 213 10.30 -29.04 14.98
CA PHE A 213 9.73 -27.69 15.03
C PHE A 213 8.35 -27.62 15.74
N GLN A 214 7.50 -28.63 15.60
CA GLN A 214 6.22 -28.66 16.30
C GLN A 214 6.38 -28.71 17.83
N ASN A 215 7.42 -29.37 18.32
CA ASN A 215 7.66 -29.64 19.75
C ASN A 215 8.62 -28.61 20.39
N ASP A 216 9.72 -28.29 19.69
CA ASP A 216 10.92 -27.66 20.26
C ASP A 216 11.10 -26.20 19.79
N TYR A 217 10.14 -25.66 19.04
CA TYR A 217 10.13 -24.24 18.64
C TYR A 217 9.90 -23.32 19.84
N SER A 218 10.75 -22.31 19.95
CA SER A 218 10.59 -21.17 20.85
C SER A 218 11.08 -19.89 20.17
N SER A 219 10.53 -18.74 20.52
CA SER A 219 10.76 -17.47 19.82
C SER A 219 12.17 -16.89 20.01
N ASP A 220 12.94 -17.37 20.97
CA ASP A 220 14.39 -17.15 21.13
C ASP A 220 15.23 -17.93 20.09
N LYS A 221 14.72 -19.05 19.57
CA LYS A 221 15.40 -19.90 18.58
C LYS A 221 14.99 -19.64 17.13
N VAL A 222 14.14 -18.63 16.88
CA VAL A 222 13.58 -18.40 15.54
C VAL A 222 14.65 -18.05 14.50
N LEU A 223 15.74 -17.39 14.88
CA LEU A 223 16.88 -17.10 14.00
C LEU A 223 17.62 -18.38 13.61
N TRP A 224 17.87 -19.28 14.57
CA TRP A 224 18.48 -20.59 14.29
C TRP A 224 17.61 -21.39 13.32
N TRP A 225 16.31 -21.48 13.58
CA TRP A 225 15.33 -22.10 12.67
C TRP A 225 15.27 -21.44 11.29
N TYR A 226 15.47 -20.12 11.20
CA TYR A 226 15.52 -19.38 9.95
C TYR A 226 16.78 -19.67 9.13
N THR A 227 17.95 -19.81 9.76
CA THR A 227 19.21 -20.09 9.05
C THR A 227 19.40 -21.55 8.66
N ARG A 228 18.70 -22.48 9.33
CA ARG A 228 18.84 -23.93 9.20
C ARG A 228 18.16 -24.49 7.94
N ASP A 229 18.87 -25.34 7.17
CA ASP A 229 18.48 -25.83 5.83
C ASP A 229 17.28 -26.83 5.82
N THR A 230 16.11 -26.32 6.22
CA THR A 230 14.89 -27.09 6.49
C THR A 230 13.66 -26.46 5.84
N PHE A 231 12.52 -27.15 5.94
CA PHE A 231 11.22 -26.67 5.50
C PHE A 231 10.91 -25.22 5.92
N PHE A 232 11.38 -24.77 7.09
CA PHE A 232 11.06 -23.44 7.61
C PHE A 232 11.73 -22.34 6.74
N TYR A 233 13.05 -22.38 6.59
CA TYR A 233 13.80 -21.49 5.70
C TYR A 233 13.31 -21.57 4.25
N LYS A 234 13.15 -22.80 3.74
CA LYS A 234 12.76 -23.10 2.35
C LYS A 234 11.36 -22.54 2.03
N THR A 235 10.35 -22.87 2.85
CA THR A 235 8.97 -22.42 2.63
C THR A 235 8.83 -20.92 2.84
N LEU A 236 9.40 -20.35 3.90
CA LEU A 236 9.23 -18.93 4.23
C LEU A 236 9.79 -18.02 3.12
N ASN A 237 10.98 -18.31 2.60
CA ASN A 237 11.56 -17.52 1.51
C ASN A 237 10.90 -17.77 0.15
N ALA A 238 10.40 -18.98 -0.13
CA ALA A 238 9.55 -19.23 -1.29
C ALA A 238 8.24 -18.43 -1.23
N VAL A 239 7.60 -18.38 -0.05
CA VAL A 239 6.36 -17.66 0.22
C VAL A 239 6.50 -16.14 0.10
N LEU A 240 7.61 -15.57 0.61
CA LEU A 240 7.89 -14.14 0.48
C LEU A 240 8.19 -13.75 -0.98
N ARG A 241 9.02 -14.53 -1.68
CA ARG A 241 9.36 -14.34 -3.10
C ARG A 241 8.14 -14.39 -4.03
N THR A 242 7.23 -15.33 -3.77
CA THR A 242 5.98 -15.50 -4.54
C THR A 242 4.87 -14.52 -4.14
N GLU A 243 5.15 -13.62 -3.17
CA GLU A 243 4.17 -12.70 -2.57
C GLU A 243 2.89 -13.42 -2.11
N ASN A 244 2.99 -14.66 -1.62
CA ASN A 244 1.84 -15.47 -1.24
C ASN A 244 1.23 -15.00 0.10
N ILE A 245 0.38 -13.98 0.00
CA ILE A 245 -0.24 -13.26 1.12
C ILE A 245 -0.85 -14.20 2.17
N HIS A 246 -1.53 -15.28 1.76
CA HIS A 246 -2.14 -16.21 2.71
C HIS A 246 -1.09 -16.97 3.54
N MET A 247 -0.03 -17.46 2.90
CA MET A 247 1.06 -18.10 3.61
C MET A 247 1.88 -17.10 4.44
N ILE A 248 2.10 -15.86 3.98
CA ILE A 248 2.72 -14.80 4.80
C ILE A 248 1.88 -14.53 6.04
N PHE A 249 0.55 -14.50 5.92
CA PHE A 249 -0.37 -14.43 7.06
C PHE A 249 -0.22 -15.63 8.00
N LEU A 250 -0.08 -16.86 7.51
CA LEU A 250 0.15 -18.03 8.36
C LEU A 250 1.53 -18.01 9.06
N PHE A 251 2.55 -17.45 8.41
CA PHE A 251 3.88 -17.25 8.98
C PHE A 251 4.00 -16.00 9.89
N ARG A 252 2.98 -15.14 9.99
CA ARG A 252 3.10 -13.79 10.59
C ARG A 252 3.64 -13.74 12.02
N SER A 253 3.32 -14.73 12.85
CA SER A 253 3.85 -14.87 14.22
C SER A 253 5.35 -15.14 14.22
N PHE A 254 5.80 -16.09 13.43
CA PHE A 254 7.23 -16.43 13.28
C PHE A 254 8.03 -15.27 12.67
N ILE A 255 7.44 -14.55 11.72
CA ILE A 255 8.02 -13.32 11.15
C ILE A 255 8.12 -12.22 12.22
N SER A 256 7.11 -12.08 13.08
CA SER A 256 7.14 -11.16 14.22
C SER A 256 8.19 -11.58 15.26
N ASP A 257 8.34 -12.86 15.56
CA ASP A 257 9.42 -13.37 16.43
C ASP A 257 10.80 -13.02 15.86
N ILE A 258 11.03 -13.17 14.54
CA ILE A 258 12.27 -12.72 13.89
C ILE A 258 12.46 -11.21 14.06
N GLN A 259 11.41 -10.40 13.86
CA GLN A 259 11.47 -8.95 14.08
C GLN A 259 11.88 -8.61 15.53
N HIS A 260 11.38 -9.34 16.53
CA HIS A 260 11.75 -9.14 17.93
C HIS A 260 13.20 -9.53 18.20
N GLN A 261 13.70 -10.66 17.68
CA GLN A 261 15.10 -11.05 17.84
C GLN A 261 16.07 -10.10 17.11
N LEU A 262 15.78 -9.72 15.87
CA LEU A 262 16.56 -8.72 15.13
C LEU A 262 16.59 -7.37 15.87
N LYS A 263 15.49 -6.96 16.52
CA LYS A 263 15.45 -5.74 17.34
C LYS A 263 16.22 -5.85 18.65
N TYR A 264 16.25 -7.03 19.26
CA TYR A 264 17.01 -7.30 20.49
C TYR A 264 18.52 -7.39 20.23
N HIS A 265 18.91 -7.95 19.08
CA HIS A 265 20.30 -8.06 18.61
C HIS A 265 20.73 -6.92 17.66
N GLN A 266 19.95 -5.83 17.60
CA GLN A 266 20.20 -4.69 16.71
C GLN A 266 21.62 -4.13 16.89
N THR A 267 22.31 -3.94 15.77
CA THR A 267 23.68 -3.41 15.72
C THR A 267 23.77 -2.01 16.34
N LYS A 268 24.89 -1.69 17.01
CA LYS A 268 25.07 -0.40 17.72
C LYS A 268 25.83 0.67 16.92
N HIS A 269 26.40 0.27 15.79
CA HIS A 269 27.24 1.11 14.94
C HIS A 269 26.79 0.96 13.49
N SER A 270 27.02 1.97 12.66
CA SER A 270 26.77 1.85 11.22
C SER A 270 27.71 0.82 10.61
N LEU A 271 27.19 -0.04 9.74
CA LEU A 271 27.94 -1.07 9.03
C LEU A 271 27.90 -0.82 7.53
N ARG A 272 28.91 -1.32 6.81
CA ARG A 272 28.82 -1.59 5.38
C ARG A 272 28.75 -3.10 5.19
N VAL A 273 27.82 -3.56 4.35
CA VAL A 273 27.57 -4.98 4.10
C VAL A 273 27.30 -5.22 2.62
N TYR A 274 27.53 -6.46 2.19
CA TYR A 274 27.57 -6.86 0.79
C TYR A 274 26.70 -8.08 0.52
N ARG A 275 26.16 -8.19 -0.70
CA ARG A 275 25.46 -9.39 -1.18
C ARG A 275 25.63 -9.56 -2.69
N GLY A 276 26.14 -10.73 -3.12
CA GLY A 276 26.10 -11.14 -4.52
C GLY A 276 24.72 -11.70 -4.91
N GLN A 277 24.24 -11.32 -6.10
CA GLN A 277 22.99 -11.78 -6.69
C GLN A 277 23.10 -11.73 -8.22
N MET A 278 22.56 -12.72 -8.94
CA MET A 278 22.31 -12.59 -10.37
C MET A 278 20.94 -11.95 -10.59
N ILE A 279 20.84 -10.93 -11.44
CA ILE A 279 19.56 -10.29 -11.83
C ILE A 279 19.46 -10.14 -13.34
N SER A 280 18.25 -9.90 -13.88
CA SER A 280 18.11 -9.71 -15.32
C SER A 280 18.62 -8.35 -15.80
N SER A 281 19.16 -8.28 -17.03
CA SER A 281 19.67 -7.01 -17.59
C SER A 281 18.60 -5.89 -17.58
N ASN A 282 17.32 -6.24 -17.84
CA ASN A 282 16.17 -5.33 -17.75
C ASN A 282 15.86 -4.84 -16.31
N GLU A 283 16.11 -5.68 -15.30
CA GLU A 283 15.97 -5.30 -13.89
C GLU A 283 17.14 -4.41 -13.45
N LEU A 284 18.36 -4.70 -13.92
CA LEU A 284 19.51 -3.82 -13.74
C LEU A 284 19.29 -2.44 -14.40
N ASP A 285 18.73 -2.40 -15.62
CA ASP A 285 18.34 -1.15 -16.29
C ASP A 285 17.25 -0.39 -15.52
N THR A 286 16.29 -1.11 -14.93
CA THR A 286 15.28 -0.50 -14.05
C THR A 286 15.95 0.11 -12.81
N LEU A 287 16.92 -0.58 -12.20
CA LEU A 287 17.69 -0.07 -11.05
C LEU A 287 18.55 1.16 -11.43
N ARG A 288 19.22 1.16 -12.59
CA ARG A 288 19.93 2.35 -13.12
C ARG A 288 18.99 3.55 -13.27
N GLN A 289 17.79 3.33 -13.82
CA GLN A 289 16.78 4.39 -13.98
C GLN A 289 16.23 4.91 -12.64
N CYS A 290 16.29 4.10 -11.58
CA CYS A 290 15.84 4.47 -10.23
C CYS A 290 16.94 5.07 -9.34
N CYS A 291 18.11 5.44 -9.87
CA CYS A 291 19.13 6.12 -9.06
C CYS A 291 18.59 7.40 -8.40
N GLY A 292 18.94 7.62 -7.13
CA GLY A 292 18.42 8.67 -6.28
C GLY A 292 17.07 8.38 -5.60
N GLN A 293 16.31 7.38 -6.07
CA GLN A 293 14.96 7.00 -5.62
C GLN A 293 14.99 5.99 -4.45
N PHE A 294 13.81 5.62 -3.95
CA PHE A 294 13.65 4.61 -2.90
C PHE A 294 13.21 3.26 -3.48
N ILE A 295 13.73 2.18 -2.90
CA ILE A 295 13.29 0.81 -3.15
C ILE A 295 12.97 0.11 -1.82
N SER A 296 12.15 -0.95 -1.85
CA SER A 296 11.99 -1.84 -0.69
C SER A 296 12.08 -3.30 -1.07
N ILE A 297 12.78 -4.07 -0.24
CA ILE A 297 13.00 -5.51 -0.45
C ILE A 297 12.00 -6.26 0.41
N ASN A 298 11.02 -6.92 -0.20
CA ASN A 298 9.89 -7.55 0.48
C ASN A 298 10.17 -8.98 0.99
N SER A 299 11.38 -9.50 0.75
CA SER A 299 11.93 -10.68 1.43
C SER A 299 12.80 -10.27 2.61
N PHE A 300 13.19 -11.22 3.46
CA PHE A 300 14.37 -11.02 4.30
C PHE A 300 15.60 -10.80 3.40
N PHE A 301 16.56 -9.98 3.85
CA PHE A 301 17.77 -9.69 3.08
C PHE A 301 19.00 -10.09 3.89
N SER A 302 19.55 -11.26 3.55
CA SER A 302 20.79 -11.79 4.11
C SER A 302 21.99 -11.21 3.36
N THR A 303 22.98 -10.73 4.11
CA THR A 303 24.16 -9.98 3.63
C THR A 303 25.37 -10.32 4.52
N SER A 304 26.59 -10.11 4.03
CA SER A 304 27.82 -10.33 4.81
C SER A 304 28.62 -9.05 5.02
N THR A 305 29.41 -8.97 6.08
CA THR A 305 30.44 -7.91 6.22
C THR A 305 31.66 -8.15 5.33
N ASP A 306 31.85 -9.37 4.83
CA ASP A 306 32.95 -9.76 3.95
C ASP A 306 32.57 -9.64 2.46
N TYR A 307 33.26 -8.72 1.78
CA TYR A 307 33.16 -8.49 0.33
C TYR A 307 33.52 -9.72 -0.49
N GLN A 308 34.57 -10.46 -0.10
CA GLN A 308 35.07 -11.63 -0.83
C GLN A 308 34.13 -12.82 -0.63
N GLN A 309 33.57 -13.01 0.56
CA GLN A 309 32.48 -13.97 0.78
C GLN A 309 31.28 -13.63 -0.13
N ALA A 310 30.84 -12.37 -0.14
CA ALA A 310 29.72 -11.93 -0.99
C ALA A 310 29.97 -12.10 -2.50
N LEU A 311 31.20 -11.84 -2.97
CA LEU A 311 31.62 -12.01 -4.37
C LEU A 311 31.77 -13.48 -4.77
N SER A 312 32.16 -14.36 -3.84
CA SER A 312 32.34 -15.80 -4.11
C SER A 312 31.07 -16.49 -4.62
N PHE A 313 29.89 -16.01 -4.21
CA PHE A 313 28.58 -16.49 -4.68
C PHE A 313 28.30 -16.18 -6.16
N LEU A 314 28.97 -15.18 -6.74
CA LEU A 314 28.86 -14.83 -8.17
C LEU A 314 29.84 -15.63 -9.02
N ASN A 315 31.08 -15.82 -8.54
CA ASN A 315 32.17 -16.44 -9.29
C ASN A 315 31.95 -17.93 -9.63
N ASP A 316 31.09 -18.64 -8.88
CA ASP A 316 30.71 -20.03 -9.15
C ASP A 316 29.58 -20.14 -10.20
N SER A 317 29.03 -19.01 -10.69
CA SER A 317 27.94 -18.97 -11.67
C SER A 317 28.46 -18.92 -13.11
N GLY A 318 28.16 -19.96 -13.89
CA GLY A 318 28.50 -20.00 -15.32
C GLY A 318 27.61 -19.06 -16.13
N ALA A 319 28.15 -17.94 -16.60
CA ALA A 319 27.43 -16.89 -17.33
C ALA A 319 26.58 -17.46 -18.49
N SER A 320 25.26 -17.30 -18.40
CA SER A 320 24.30 -18.00 -19.26
C SER A 320 23.05 -17.15 -19.54
N GLY A 321 23.15 -16.26 -20.53
CA GLY A 321 22.03 -15.46 -21.05
C GLY A 321 21.93 -14.07 -20.42
N ASN A 322 20.72 -13.49 -20.48
CA ASN A 322 20.41 -12.09 -20.12
C ASN A 322 20.40 -11.82 -18.60
N LEU A 323 21.41 -12.32 -17.88
CA LEU A 323 21.57 -12.19 -16.44
C LEU A 323 22.94 -11.60 -16.12
N GLU A 324 22.95 -10.55 -15.32
CA GLU A 324 24.13 -9.76 -14.95
C GLU A 324 24.55 -10.11 -13.51
N PRO A 325 25.85 -10.28 -13.22
CA PRO A 325 26.34 -10.43 -11.85
C PRO A 325 26.34 -9.09 -11.12
N VAL A 326 25.66 -9.04 -9.97
CA VAL A 326 25.44 -7.83 -9.20
C VAL A 326 25.88 -8.00 -7.75
N LEU A 327 26.65 -7.03 -7.26
CA LEU A 327 27.01 -6.89 -5.87
C LEU A 327 26.28 -5.69 -5.26
N PHE A 328 25.36 -5.94 -4.33
CA PHE A 328 24.77 -4.88 -3.53
C PHE A 328 25.77 -4.42 -2.46
N GLU A 329 26.08 -3.12 -2.42
CA GLU A 329 26.81 -2.46 -1.33
C GLU A 329 25.82 -1.62 -0.51
N ILE A 330 25.63 -1.98 0.75
CA ILE A 330 24.65 -1.33 1.64
C ILE A 330 25.38 -0.61 2.77
N ASN A 331 25.14 0.69 2.91
CA ASN A 331 25.54 1.46 4.08
C ASN A 331 24.34 1.52 5.05
N ALA A 332 24.43 0.80 6.16
CA ALA A 332 23.32 0.56 7.09
C ALA A 332 23.55 1.23 8.45
N ASN A 333 22.73 2.24 8.77
CA ASN A 333 22.78 2.95 10.06
C ASN A 333 21.64 2.46 10.97
N PRO A 334 21.94 1.89 12.15
CA PRO A 334 20.91 1.32 13.04
C PRO A 334 19.88 2.36 13.54
N ASN A 335 20.24 3.64 13.57
CA ASN A 335 19.29 4.70 13.95
C ASN A 335 18.15 4.91 12.93
N MET A 336 18.31 4.44 11.69
CA MET A 336 17.24 4.47 10.67
C MET A 336 16.27 3.29 10.79
N ALA A 337 16.71 2.18 11.42
CA ALA A 337 16.04 0.88 11.48
C ALA A 337 14.90 0.79 12.54
N THR A 338 14.14 1.87 12.73
CA THR A 338 13.25 2.04 13.89
C THR A 338 12.06 1.08 13.94
N THR A 339 11.47 0.77 12.78
CA THR A 339 10.36 -0.19 12.60
C THR A 339 10.85 -1.54 12.09
N LYS A 340 11.84 -1.54 11.18
CA LYS A 340 12.38 -2.71 10.49
C LYS A 340 13.86 -2.87 10.88
N PRO A 341 14.17 -3.71 11.88
CA PRO A 341 15.52 -3.88 12.40
C PRO A 341 16.42 -4.65 11.43
N PHE A 342 17.73 -4.61 11.71
CA PHE A 342 18.72 -5.50 11.13
C PHE A 342 19.78 -5.86 12.19
N ALA A 343 20.20 -7.12 12.23
CA ALA A 343 21.14 -7.60 13.24
C ALA A 343 22.27 -8.42 12.62
N ASP A 344 23.39 -8.47 13.33
CA ASP A 344 24.33 -9.57 13.21
C ASP A 344 23.70 -10.80 13.86
N ILE A 345 23.44 -11.82 13.05
CA ILE A 345 22.82 -13.08 13.49
C ILE A 345 23.80 -14.25 13.48
N SER A 346 25.09 -14.01 13.18
CA SER A 346 26.13 -15.04 13.06
C SER A 346 26.13 -15.96 14.29
N ALA A 347 26.15 -15.38 15.49
CA ALA A 347 26.14 -16.09 16.78
C ALA A 347 24.83 -16.85 17.12
N TYR A 348 23.78 -16.69 16.31
CA TYR A 348 22.45 -17.29 16.50
C TYR A 348 22.03 -18.19 15.33
N SER A 349 22.91 -18.35 14.34
CA SER A 349 22.71 -19.18 13.15
C SER A 349 23.02 -20.67 13.40
N GLU A 350 22.65 -21.55 12.47
CA GLU A 350 23.17 -22.92 12.38
C GLU A 350 24.65 -22.94 11.96
N PHE A 351 25.15 -21.86 11.34
CA PHE A 351 26.50 -21.75 10.75
C PHE A 351 27.32 -20.61 11.39
N PRO A 352 27.65 -20.66 12.71
CA PRO A 352 28.23 -19.53 13.45
C PRO A 352 29.66 -19.11 13.07
N GLY A 353 30.22 -19.66 11.98
CA GLY A 353 31.43 -19.18 11.32
C GLY A 353 31.19 -18.29 10.10
N GLU A 354 29.94 -18.15 9.63
CA GLU A 354 29.57 -17.24 8.55
C GLU A 354 29.15 -15.87 9.13
N SER A 355 29.65 -14.77 8.56
CA SER A 355 29.24 -13.42 8.97
C SER A 355 27.91 -13.08 8.31
N GLU A 356 26.79 -13.29 9.01
CA GLU A 356 25.46 -12.99 8.50
C GLU A 356 24.83 -11.77 9.19
N ILE A 357 24.63 -10.70 8.41
CA ILE A 357 23.82 -9.55 8.76
C ILE A 357 22.47 -9.68 8.06
N LEU A 358 21.39 -9.85 8.84
CA LEU A 358 20.03 -10.07 8.33
C LEU A 358 19.16 -8.82 8.53
N PHE A 359 18.60 -8.30 7.43
CA PHE A 359 17.60 -7.22 7.46
C PHE A 359 16.17 -7.77 7.47
N MET A 360 15.31 -7.14 8.26
CA MET A 360 13.88 -7.41 8.30
C MET A 360 13.21 -7.16 6.94
N LEU A 361 12.23 -8.01 6.58
CA LEU A 361 11.52 -7.88 5.31
C LEU A 361 10.70 -6.59 5.21
N GLY A 362 10.64 -6.03 3.99
CA GLY A 362 10.09 -4.71 3.71
C GLY A 362 11.04 -3.55 4.03
N SER A 363 12.32 -3.81 4.36
CA SER A 363 13.33 -2.76 4.57
C SER A 363 13.44 -1.84 3.35
N ILE A 364 13.55 -0.54 3.63
CA ILE A 364 13.57 0.52 2.62
C ILE A 364 14.99 1.03 2.47
N PHE A 365 15.44 1.17 1.23
CA PHE A 365 16.78 1.64 0.90
C PHE A 365 16.67 2.76 -0.14
N ARG A 366 17.50 3.80 0.01
CA ARG A 366 17.73 4.75 -1.08
C ARG A 366 18.81 4.19 -2.00
N LEU A 367 18.52 4.18 -3.29
CA LEU A 367 19.44 3.76 -4.32
C LEU A 367 20.37 4.93 -4.66
N ASN A 368 21.67 4.81 -4.38
CA ASN A 368 22.61 5.93 -4.53
C ASN A 368 23.22 5.97 -5.94
N ASN A 369 23.72 4.82 -6.42
CA ASN A 369 24.51 4.69 -7.64
C ASN A 369 24.47 3.23 -8.16
N VAL A 370 24.67 3.04 -9.46
CA VAL A 370 24.80 1.73 -10.11
C VAL A 370 25.96 1.79 -11.12
N GLU A 371 27.08 1.18 -10.78
CA GLU A 371 28.34 1.29 -11.54
C GLU A 371 28.92 -0.10 -11.90
N HIS A 372 29.84 -0.15 -12.87
CA HIS A 372 30.50 -1.40 -13.27
C HIS A 372 31.93 -1.47 -12.72
N ASN A 373 32.20 -2.46 -11.87
CA ASN A 373 33.55 -2.79 -11.42
C ASN A 373 34.19 -3.73 -12.46
N SER A 374 34.99 -3.13 -13.35
CA SER A 374 35.69 -3.86 -14.41
C SER A 374 36.83 -4.76 -13.93
N ASN A 375 37.24 -4.72 -12.65
CA ASN A 375 38.23 -5.64 -12.10
C ASN A 375 37.58 -6.97 -11.73
N ASP A 376 36.46 -6.91 -11.00
CA ASP A 376 35.71 -8.09 -10.54
C ASP A 376 34.66 -8.57 -11.59
N GLN A 377 34.43 -7.80 -12.66
CA GLN A 377 33.42 -8.05 -13.71
C GLN A 377 31.99 -8.12 -13.15
N VAL A 378 31.66 -7.23 -12.20
CA VAL A 378 30.34 -7.15 -11.56
C VAL A 378 29.80 -5.72 -11.54
N TRP A 379 28.48 -5.58 -11.53
CA TRP A 379 27.84 -4.29 -11.27
C TRP A 379 27.69 -4.07 -9.76
N ILE A 380 28.23 -2.96 -9.26
CA ILE A 380 28.06 -2.55 -7.86
C ILE A 380 26.82 -1.66 -7.78
N ILE A 381 25.86 -2.07 -6.95
CA ILE A 381 24.66 -1.28 -6.63
C ILE A 381 24.83 -0.72 -5.23
N GLN A 382 25.12 0.58 -5.15
CA GLN A 382 25.34 1.28 -3.89
C GLN A 382 24.02 1.81 -3.34
N MET A 383 23.72 1.51 -2.08
CA MET A 383 22.50 1.95 -1.41
C MET A 383 22.72 2.27 0.08
N THR A 384 21.75 2.97 0.66
CA THR A 384 21.74 3.36 2.08
C THR A 384 20.42 2.95 2.72
N LEU A 385 20.47 2.38 3.93
CA LEU A 385 19.25 2.05 4.69
C LEU A 385 18.53 3.33 5.12
N CYS A 386 17.24 3.43 4.76
CA CYS A 386 16.40 4.61 4.99
C CYS A 386 15.32 4.35 6.03
N SER A 387 14.85 5.43 6.66
CA SER A 387 13.77 5.38 7.64
C SER A 387 12.42 5.76 7.02
N GLU A 388 11.33 5.20 7.55
CA GLU A 388 9.95 5.58 7.17
C GLU A 388 9.60 7.05 7.50
N ASN A 389 10.51 7.79 8.15
CA ASN A 389 10.33 9.18 8.57
C ASN A 389 11.04 10.20 7.65
N GLU A 390 11.72 9.78 6.59
CA GLU A 390 12.29 10.69 5.58
C GLU A 390 11.17 11.40 4.80
N HIS A 391 11.33 12.71 4.53
CA HIS A 391 10.21 13.62 4.25
C HIS A 391 9.29 13.16 3.10
N ASP A 392 9.89 12.64 2.03
CA ASP A 392 9.21 12.24 0.80
C ASP A 392 8.35 10.98 1.00
N LEU A 393 8.88 9.99 1.74
CA LEU A 393 8.16 8.78 2.13
C LEU A 393 7.14 9.05 3.25
N LYS A 394 7.52 9.89 4.22
CA LYS A 394 6.78 10.15 5.45
C LYS A 394 5.36 10.61 5.19
N ASN A 395 5.15 11.52 4.24
CA ASN A 395 3.83 12.07 3.96
C ASN A 395 2.88 10.98 3.43
N VAL A 396 3.35 10.13 2.51
CA VAL A 396 2.57 9.05 1.90
C VAL A 396 2.32 7.92 2.90
N LEU A 397 3.36 7.49 3.63
CA LEU A 397 3.25 6.41 4.61
C LEU A 397 2.43 6.82 5.84
N ILE A 398 2.52 8.07 6.33
CA ILE A 398 1.67 8.54 7.44
C ILE A 398 0.21 8.63 7.00
N TYR A 399 -0.09 9.23 5.84
CA TYR A 399 -1.47 9.36 5.34
C TYR A 399 -2.16 7.98 5.27
N MET A 400 -1.46 6.96 4.80
CA MET A 400 -1.99 5.61 4.73
C MET A 400 -2.01 4.89 6.09
N LYS A 401 -0.95 4.99 6.91
CA LYS A 401 -0.91 4.34 8.24
C LYS A 401 -1.92 4.95 9.23
N GLN A 402 -2.33 6.21 9.05
CA GLN A 402 -3.44 6.81 9.81
C GLN A 402 -4.74 6.02 9.67
N GLN A 403 -5.01 5.41 8.50
CA GLN A 403 -6.19 4.57 8.27
C GLN A 403 -6.12 3.21 8.99
N LEU A 404 -4.91 2.76 9.37
CA LEU A 404 -4.69 1.48 10.07
C LEU A 404 -4.67 1.63 11.60
N GLY A 405 -4.52 2.85 12.11
CA GLY A 405 -4.24 3.13 13.53
C GLY A 405 -2.87 2.61 13.99
N SER A 406 -2.45 3.03 15.19
CA SER A 406 -1.17 2.63 15.81
C SER A 406 -1.24 1.37 16.70
N GLY A 407 -2.44 0.83 16.91
CA GLY A 407 -2.67 -0.33 17.80
C GLY A 407 -2.51 -1.68 17.11
N GLU A 408 -3.09 -2.70 17.73
CA GLU A 408 -3.25 -4.05 17.16
C GLU A 408 -4.20 -4.03 15.94
N THR A 409 -3.87 -4.80 14.90
CA THR A 409 -4.70 -4.94 13.70
C THR A 409 -5.60 -6.18 13.77
N ASN A 410 -6.58 -6.25 12.87
CA ASN A 410 -7.55 -7.33 12.80
C ASN A 410 -7.82 -7.76 11.34
N LEU A 411 -8.53 -8.88 11.17
CA LEU A 411 -8.85 -9.45 9.85
C LEU A 411 -9.64 -8.49 8.95
N ARG A 412 -10.44 -7.57 9.52
CA ARG A 412 -11.17 -6.55 8.77
C ARG A 412 -10.21 -5.53 8.15
N THR A 413 -9.20 -5.09 8.88
CA THR A 413 -8.14 -4.20 8.36
C THR A 413 -7.35 -4.88 7.26
N LEU A 414 -6.99 -6.16 7.44
CA LEU A 414 -6.33 -6.97 6.40
C LEU A 414 -7.20 -7.07 5.14
N GLY A 415 -8.47 -7.48 5.27
CA GLY A 415 -9.41 -7.58 4.16
C GLY A 415 -9.58 -6.26 3.39
N LYS A 416 -9.54 -5.11 4.07
CA LYS A 416 -9.58 -3.79 3.42
C LYS A 416 -8.33 -3.49 2.60
N ILE A 417 -7.13 -3.69 3.16
CA ILE A 417 -5.88 -3.53 2.40
C ILE A 417 -5.91 -4.41 1.14
N LEU A 418 -6.37 -5.65 1.26
CA LEU A 418 -6.48 -6.57 0.14
C LEU A 418 -7.54 -6.16 -0.89
N SER A 419 -8.61 -5.46 -0.48
CA SER A 419 -9.58 -4.85 -1.39
C SER A 419 -8.95 -3.72 -2.22
N GLU A 420 -8.22 -2.81 -1.57
CA GLU A 420 -7.53 -1.71 -2.25
C GLU A 420 -6.38 -2.22 -3.16
N MET A 421 -5.74 -3.34 -2.80
CA MET A 421 -4.78 -4.07 -3.65
C MET A 421 -5.42 -4.87 -4.80
N GLY A 422 -6.74 -4.81 -5.00
CA GLY A 422 -7.47 -5.57 -6.01
C GLY A 422 -7.50 -7.09 -5.78
N LYS A 423 -7.07 -7.58 -4.61
CA LYS A 423 -7.03 -9.01 -4.24
C LYS A 423 -8.40 -9.48 -3.70
N PHE A 424 -9.47 -9.15 -4.42
CA PHE A 424 -10.85 -9.23 -3.95
C PHE A 424 -11.28 -10.61 -3.41
N ASN A 425 -10.86 -11.71 -4.06
CA ASN A 425 -11.17 -13.07 -3.59
C ASN A 425 -10.59 -13.33 -2.19
N LEU A 426 -9.37 -12.90 -1.94
CA LEU A 426 -8.68 -13.08 -0.66
C LEU A 426 -9.22 -12.10 0.40
N ALA A 427 -9.59 -10.88 0.00
CA ALA A 427 -10.32 -9.95 0.85
C ALA A 427 -11.64 -10.56 1.36
N GLU A 428 -12.43 -11.19 0.48
CA GLU A 428 -13.66 -11.89 0.88
C GLU A 428 -13.36 -13.05 1.84
N GLN A 429 -12.34 -13.87 1.56
CA GLN A 429 -11.97 -14.98 2.44
C GLN A 429 -11.64 -14.49 3.87
N TYR A 430 -10.90 -13.39 4.03
CA TYR A 430 -10.60 -12.85 5.36
C TYR A 430 -11.79 -12.15 6.03
N PHE A 431 -12.67 -11.49 5.28
CA PHE A 431 -13.93 -10.98 5.83
C PHE A 431 -14.86 -12.11 6.28
N ILE A 432 -14.90 -13.25 5.57
CA ILE A 432 -15.70 -14.42 5.96
C ILE A 432 -15.07 -15.17 7.13
N ARG A 433 -13.74 -15.32 7.18
CA ARG A 433 -13.03 -15.88 8.34
C ARG A 433 -13.34 -15.10 9.61
N LEU A 434 -13.33 -13.75 9.53
CA LEU A 434 -13.76 -12.91 10.64
C LEU A 434 -15.25 -13.11 10.98
N LEU A 435 -16.12 -13.24 9.97
CA LEU A 435 -17.56 -13.48 10.20
C LEU A 435 -17.83 -14.80 10.92
N GLU A 436 -16.97 -15.81 10.77
CA GLU A 436 -17.03 -17.08 11.51
C GLU A 436 -16.40 -17.00 12.93
N GLU A 437 -15.50 -16.04 13.17
CA GLU A 437 -14.86 -15.79 14.47
C GLU A 437 -15.69 -14.86 15.40
N LEU A 438 -16.52 -13.97 14.86
CA LEU A 438 -17.32 -13.00 15.63
C LEU A 438 -18.57 -13.64 16.28
N SER A 439 -18.92 -13.18 17.48
CA SER A 439 -20.17 -13.58 18.14
C SER A 439 -21.41 -12.99 17.44
N PRO A 440 -22.60 -13.63 17.49
CA PRO A 440 -23.80 -13.17 16.78
C PRO A 440 -24.30 -11.75 17.11
N ASN A 441 -23.86 -11.18 18.24
CA ASN A 441 -24.23 -9.84 18.71
C ASN A 441 -23.04 -8.86 18.66
N ASP A 442 -21.94 -9.19 17.97
CA ASP A 442 -20.75 -8.34 17.95
C ASP A 442 -20.97 -7.04 17.15
N PRO A 443 -20.68 -5.84 17.70
CA PRO A 443 -20.86 -4.56 17.01
C PRO A 443 -20.12 -4.42 15.66
N LEU A 444 -19.09 -5.24 15.41
CA LEU A 444 -18.37 -5.25 14.14
C LEU A 444 -19.16 -5.92 13.01
N LEU A 445 -20.16 -6.77 13.29
CA LEU A 445 -20.95 -7.48 12.27
C LEU A 445 -21.63 -6.54 11.27
N GLY A 446 -22.33 -5.51 11.77
CA GLY A 446 -23.02 -4.53 10.91
C GLY A 446 -22.07 -3.79 9.95
N ASN A 447 -20.83 -3.58 10.38
CA ASN A 447 -19.75 -2.98 9.60
C ASN A 447 -19.12 -3.97 8.61
N LEU A 448 -18.94 -5.23 9.01
CA LEU A 448 -18.38 -6.31 8.20
C LEU A 448 -19.31 -6.69 7.04
N TYR A 449 -20.62 -6.74 7.28
CA TYR A 449 -21.63 -6.88 6.22
C TYR A 449 -21.61 -5.70 5.24
N GLU A 450 -21.27 -4.49 5.69
CA GLU A 450 -21.18 -3.32 4.80
C GLU A 450 -19.93 -3.38 3.91
N ASP A 451 -18.79 -3.83 4.45
CA ASP A 451 -17.56 -4.02 3.67
C ASP A 451 -17.69 -5.19 2.68
N LEU A 452 -18.34 -6.31 3.06
CA LEU A 452 -18.71 -7.40 2.14
C LEU A 452 -19.67 -6.94 1.04
N GLY A 453 -20.59 -6.01 1.35
CA GLY A 453 -21.49 -5.40 0.37
C GLY A 453 -20.73 -4.52 -0.63
N LYS A 454 -19.78 -3.71 -0.16
CA LYS A 454 -18.88 -2.89 -0.98
C LYS A 454 -17.99 -3.75 -1.88
N LEU A 455 -17.37 -4.80 -1.33
CA LEU A 455 -16.52 -5.74 -2.08
C LEU A 455 -17.31 -6.47 -3.18
N ALA A 456 -18.54 -6.89 -2.90
CA ALA A 456 -19.41 -7.51 -3.90
C ALA A 456 -19.85 -6.51 -4.99
N SER A 457 -19.95 -5.22 -4.68
CA SER A 457 -20.18 -4.16 -5.67
C SER A 457 -18.95 -3.91 -6.54
N GLN A 458 -17.76 -3.81 -5.94
CA GLN A 458 -16.47 -3.66 -6.66
C GLN A 458 -16.19 -4.84 -7.61
N THR A 459 -16.64 -6.06 -7.27
CA THR A 459 -16.52 -7.27 -8.11
C THR A 459 -17.70 -7.49 -9.07
N GLY A 460 -18.69 -6.58 -9.09
CA GLY A 460 -19.83 -6.64 -10.02
C GLY A 460 -20.96 -7.61 -9.65
N ASP A 461 -20.88 -8.34 -8.54
CA ASP A 461 -21.99 -9.16 -8.03
C ASP A 461 -22.96 -8.30 -7.20
N TYR A 462 -23.73 -7.46 -7.90
CA TYR A 462 -24.75 -6.61 -7.30
C TYR A 462 -25.82 -7.41 -6.53
N ASN A 463 -26.10 -8.66 -6.93
CA ASN A 463 -27.06 -9.52 -6.24
C ASN A 463 -26.56 -9.94 -4.85
N LYS A 464 -25.27 -10.19 -4.71
CA LYS A 464 -24.59 -10.49 -3.44
C LYS A 464 -24.37 -9.21 -2.61
N SER A 465 -24.04 -8.10 -3.27
CA SER A 465 -23.93 -6.77 -2.65
C SER A 465 -25.22 -6.37 -1.94
N VAL A 466 -26.37 -6.42 -2.63
CA VAL A 466 -27.68 -6.10 -2.05
C VAL A 466 -28.01 -6.99 -0.85
N LYS A 467 -27.71 -8.30 -0.92
CA LYS A 467 -27.93 -9.23 0.21
C LYS A 467 -27.07 -8.89 1.44
N TRP A 468 -25.82 -8.48 1.24
CA TRP A 468 -24.94 -8.07 2.32
C TRP A 468 -25.37 -6.72 2.93
N HIS A 469 -25.76 -5.74 2.11
CA HIS A 469 -26.30 -4.47 2.61
C HIS A 469 -27.64 -4.66 3.34
N GLN A 470 -28.52 -5.56 2.89
CA GLN A 470 -29.74 -5.95 3.62
C GLN A 470 -29.42 -6.57 4.99
N LYS A 471 -28.39 -7.41 5.11
CA LYS A 471 -27.92 -7.93 6.40
C LYS A 471 -27.35 -6.83 7.30
N SER A 472 -26.57 -5.88 6.76
CA SER A 472 -26.07 -4.73 7.51
C SER A 472 -27.20 -3.88 8.10
N LEU A 473 -28.23 -3.57 7.29
CA LEU A 473 -29.42 -2.85 7.73
C LEU A 473 -30.22 -3.62 8.79
N ALA A 474 -30.49 -4.91 8.55
CA ALA A 474 -31.22 -5.74 9.51
C ALA A 474 -30.49 -5.83 10.87
N PHE A 475 -29.15 -5.95 10.86
CA PHE A 475 -28.34 -5.96 12.07
C PHE A 475 -28.42 -4.62 12.81
N LYS A 476 -28.22 -3.49 12.13
CA LYS A 476 -28.28 -2.14 12.71
C LYS A 476 -29.65 -1.90 13.39
N ASN A 477 -30.75 -2.16 12.67
CA ASN A 477 -32.12 -2.05 13.20
C ASN A 477 -32.36 -2.97 14.42
N SER A 478 -31.77 -4.18 14.43
CA SER A 478 -31.92 -5.10 15.57
C SER A 478 -31.12 -4.67 16.80
N SER A 479 -29.97 -4.01 16.62
CA SER A 479 -29.18 -3.44 17.72
C SER A 479 -29.92 -2.28 18.39
N GLU A 480 -30.52 -1.39 17.61
CA GLU A 480 -31.30 -0.25 18.11
C GLU A 480 -32.49 -0.70 18.98
N LEU A 481 -33.15 -1.81 18.63
CA LEU A 481 -34.21 -2.43 19.45
C LEU A 481 -33.68 -3.04 20.77
N ILE A 482 -32.45 -3.55 20.78
CA ILE A 482 -31.80 -4.09 21.98
C ILE A 482 -31.34 -2.96 22.91
N ASP A 483 -30.79 -1.87 22.36
CA ASP A 483 -30.40 -0.71 23.17
C ASP A 483 -31.61 0.04 23.72
N ALA A 484 -32.70 0.18 22.94
CA ALA A 484 -33.96 0.73 23.44
C ALA A 484 -34.53 -0.08 24.62
N THR A 485 -34.53 -1.41 24.53
CA THR A 485 -35.01 -2.28 25.64
C THR A 485 -34.06 -2.32 26.83
N ARG A 486 -32.75 -2.08 26.65
CA ARG A 486 -31.81 -1.83 27.75
C ARG A 486 -32.06 -0.49 28.44
N ILE A 487 -32.39 0.56 27.68
CA ILE A 487 -32.71 1.89 28.22
C ILE A 487 -33.97 1.81 29.09
N ASP A 488 -35.05 1.16 28.64
CA ASP A 488 -36.26 0.94 29.44
C ASP A 488 -35.96 0.16 30.74
N GLN A 489 -35.14 -0.89 30.70
CA GLN A 489 -34.73 -1.63 31.90
C GLN A 489 -33.84 -0.82 32.86
N SER A 490 -33.10 0.17 32.36
CA SER A 490 -32.34 1.11 33.21
C SER A 490 -33.24 2.18 33.86
N ASN A 491 -34.29 2.61 33.16
CA ASN A 491 -35.26 3.59 33.67
C ASN A 491 -36.29 2.97 34.63
N SER A 492 -36.46 1.64 34.66
CA SER A 492 -37.37 0.96 35.59
C SER A 492 -36.82 0.78 37.02
N TYR A 493 -35.67 1.39 37.35
CA TYR A 493 -35.05 1.37 38.68
C TYR A 493 -34.89 2.79 39.27
N ILE A 494 -35.93 3.61 39.15
CA ILE A 494 -36.09 4.84 39.95
C ILE A 494 -37.28 4.68 40.89
N ASP A 495 -37.02 5.04 42.14
CA ASP A 495 -37.79 4.89 43.37
C ASP A 495 -39.33 4.97 43.26
N VAL A 496 -40.03 4.07 43.97
CA VAL A 496 -41.49 4.09 44.17
C VAL A 496 -41.83 3.88 45.65
N SER A 497 -41.37 4.80 46.50
CA SER A 497 -41.99 5.06 47.80
C SER A 497 -42.50 6.49 47.91
N GLU A 498 -43.77 6.74 47.52
CA GLU A 498 -44.76 7.34 48.43
C GLU A 498 -46.19 7.50 47.86
N THR A 499 -47.16 7.63 48.77
CA THR A 499 -48.54 8.11 48.61
C THR A 499 -49.50 7.39 47.64
N SER A 500 -50.46 6.69 48.25
CA SER A 500 -51.70 6.25 47.63
C SER A 500 -52.71 7.40 47.42
N LYS A 501 -53.59 7.27 46.41
CA LYS A 501 -55.07 7.22 46.57
C LYS A 501 -55.86 7.19 45.24
N TYR A 502 -57.07 6.64 45.34
CA TYR A 502 -58.19 6.62 44.38
C TYR A 502 -58.03 5.91 43.02
N ILE A 503 -58.88 4.89 42.85
CA ILE A 503 -59.34 4.32 41.57
C ILE A 503 -60.84 4.61 41.50
N PRO A 504 -61.39 4.97 40.32
CA PRO A 504 -62.54 4.21 39.82
C PRO A 504 -62.42 3.86 38.32
N ALA A 505 -63.05 2.74 37.94
CA ALA A 505 -63.21 2.27 36.57
C ALA A 505 -64.54 1.51 36.45
N PRO A 506 -65.06 1.14 35.25
CA PRO A 506 -64.72 1.58 33.89
C PRO A 506 -65.95 2.15 33.13
N ALA A 507 -65.81 2.49 31.84
CA ALA A 507 -66.95 2.77 30.94
C ALA A 507 -66.75 2.20 29.52
N VAL A 508 -67.79 1.55 28.98
CA VAL A 508 -67.84 0.74 27.73
C VAL A 508 -69.33 0.65 27.30
N PRO A 509 -69.74 0.47 26.02
CA PRO A 509 -69.10 0.62 24.69
C PRO A 509 -69.89 1.58 23.75
N LYS A 510 -69.55 1.62 22.45
CA LYS A 510 -70.47 1.18 21.35
C LYS A 510 -69.80 1.08 19.97
N ARG A 511 -70.26 0.09 19.17
CA ARG A 511 -69.93 -0.14 17.74
C ARG A 511 -71.00 0.47 16.83
N LYS A 512 -70.65 0.77 15.56
CA LYS A 512 -71.45 0.70 14.31
C LYS A 512 -70.63 1.27 13.13
N THR A 513 -70.69 0.85 11.85
CA THR A 513 -71.09 -0.44 11.21
C THR A 513 -70.49 -0.51 9.78
N LYS A 514 -70.32 -1.72 9.23
CA LYS A 514 -70.15 -2.05 7.78
C LYS A 514 -71.53 -1.98 7.04
N PRO A 515 -71.74 -2.27 5.72
CA PRO A 515 -70.93 -3.12 4.80
C PRO A 515 -70.92 -2.80 3.27
N SER A 516 -70.25 -3.70 2.51
CA SER A 516 -70.63 -4.31 1.19
C SER A 516 -70.75 -3.50 -0.11
N ASP A 517 -70.47 -4.04 -1.32
CA ASP A 517 -69.67 -5.23 -1.77
C ASP A 517 -69.60 -5.24 -3.33
N VAL A 518 -69.01 -6.31 -3.92
CA VAL A 518 -69.20 -6.82 -5.32
C VAL A 518 -68.37 -6.13 -6.41
N SER A 519 -67.61 -6.79 -7.31
CA SER A 519 -67.05 -8.17 -7.48
C SER A 519 -66.07 -8.17 -8.69
N HIS A 520 -65.45 -9.22 -9.27
CA HIS A 520 -65.42 -10.69 -9.12
C HIS A 520 -64.18 -11.31 -9.83
N LYS A 521 -64.08 -12.66 -9.90
CA LYS A 521 -63.18 -13.51 -10.74
C LYS A 521 -61.67 -13.50 -10.38
N PHE A 522 -60.95 -14.64 -10.30
CA PHE A 522 -61.33 -16.06 -10.35
C PHE A 522 -60.46 -16.91 -9.38
N LYS A 523 -61.15 -17.70 -8.53
CA LYS A 523 -60.96 -19.12 -8.14
C LYS A 523 -59.59 -19.77 -8.50
N VAL A 524 -58.71 -20.21 -7.58
CA VAL A 524 -58.77 -21.20 -6.45
C VAL A 524 -58.78 -22.67 -6.91
N GLU A 525 -57.82 -23.47 -6.39
CA GLU A 525 -57.92 -24.84 -5.78
C GLU A 525 -56.52 -25.52 -5.76
N SER A 526 -56.10 -26.40 -4.83
CA SER A 526 -56.56 -26.69 -3.45
C SER A 526 -55.47 -27.47 -2.63
N SER A 527 -55.84 -27.88 -1.40
CA SER A 527 -55.15 -28.71 -0.37
C SER A 527 -54.40 -29.99 -0.84
N SER A 528 -53.55 -30.68 -0.06
CA SER A 528 -53.78 -31.11 1.34
C SER A 528 -52.53 -31.59 2.14
N LYS A 529 -52.77 -32.20 3.31
CA LYS A 529 -51.80 -32.66 4.33
C LYS A 529 -51.33 -34.11 4.07
N ALA A 530 -50.11 -34.44 4.53
CA ALA A 530 -49.74 -35.81 4.93
C ALA A 530 -48.75 -35.80 6.13
N ASP A 531 -49.17 -36.46 7.21
CA ASP A 531 -48.41 -37.27 8.17
C ASP A 531 -47.06 -36.81 8.79
N VAL A 532 -47.11 -36.38 10.06
CA VAL A 532 -46.00 -36.45 11.03
C VAL A 532 -46.53 -36.91 12.41
N VAL A 533 -46.80 -38.21 12.53
CA VAL A 533 -47.11 -39.00 13.75
C VAL A 533 -46.60 -40.43 13.44
N ALA A 534 -45.91 -41.23 14.27
CA ALA A 534 -45.76 -41.34 15.74
C ALA A 534 -44.24 -41.41 16.13
N LEU A 535 -43.72 -41.22 17.36
CA LEU A 535 -44.16 -41.58 18.73
C LEU A 535 -44.14 -43.11 19.00
N ILE A 536 -43.62 -43.70 20.10
CA ILE A 536 -42.94 -43.29 21.36
C ILE A 536 -42.08 -44.47 21.88
N LYS A 537 -40.95 -44.21 22.58
CA LYS A 537 -40.44 -44.90 23.81
C LYS A 537 -38.98 -44.51 24.09
N ASN A 538 -38.53 -44.32 25.34
CA ASN A 538 -39.24 -43.91 26.55
C ASN A 538 -38.24 -43.25 27.53
N ALA A 539 -38.70 -42.39 28.45
CA ALA A 539 -37.83 -41.64 29.37
C ALA A 539 -37.82 -42.20 30.82
N GLY A 540 -36.75 -41.88 31.55
CA GLY A 540 -36.60 -42.12 32.99
C GLY A 540 -35.13 -41.96 33.43
N ASN A 541 -34.77 -41.20 34.47
CA ASN A 541 -35.59 -40.32 35.32
C ASN A 541 -34.73 -39.17 35.92
N ASN A 542 -35.35 -38.18 36.56
CA ASN A 542 -34.71 -36.95 37.06
C ASN A 542 -33.90 -37.14 38.37
N GLY A 543 -32.95 -36.21 38.66
CA GLY A 543 -32.19 -36.20 39.93
C GLY A 543 -31.32 -34.93 40.14
N VAL A 544 -31.89 -33.89 40.74
CA VAL A 544 -31.31 -32.55 40.98
C VAL A 544 -30.18 -32.53 42.04
N ALA A 545 -29.12 -31.73 41.83
CA ALA A 545 -28.25 -31.17 42.89
C ALA A 545 -27.51 -29.88 42.44
N CYS A 546 -26.99 -29.09 43.39
CA CYS A 546 -26.63 -27.67 43.22
C CYS A 546 -25.13 -27.33 43.01
N LEU A 547 -24.90 -26.09 42.57
CA LEU A 547 -23.77 -25.16 42.82
C LEU A 547 -23.34 -25.07 44.33
N PRO A 548 -22.26 -24.32 44.76
CA PRO A 548 -21.13 -23.65 44.06
C PRO A 548 -19.74 -23.68 44.82
N ILE A 549 -18.79 -22.79 44.43
CA ILE A 549 -17.67 -22.13 45.18
C ILE A 549 -16.29 -22.85 45.39
N SER A 550 -15.24 -22.03 45.18
CA SER A 550 -13.79 -22.05 45.48
C SER A 550 -13.43 -22.07 47.01
N PRO A 551 -12.19 -21.74 47.49
CA PRO A 551 -10.84 -21.70 46.90
C PRO A 551 -9.68 -22.28 47.79
N SER A 552 -8.45 -22.25 47.25
CA SER A 552 -7.15 -21.99 47.94
C SER A 552 -6.36 -23.08 48.70
N ASN A 553 -5.03 -22.88 48.68
CA ASN A 553 -3.97 -23.33 49.61
C ASN A 553 -3.66 -24.83 49.83
N ILE A 554 -2.40 -25.24 49.55
CA ILE A 554 -1.41 -25.74 50.54
C ILE A 554 -0.02 -25.99 49.89
N LYS A 555 1.04 -25.47 50.52
CA LYS A 555 2.43 -25.98 50.54
C LYS A 555 2.68 -26.48 51.99
N PRO A 556 3.68 -27.32 52.34
CA PRO A 556 4.95 -27.58 51.64
C PRO A 556 5.47 -29.06 51.72
N SER A 557 6.78 -29.24 51.52
CA SER A 557 7.65 -30.36 52.00
C SER A 557 7.66 -31.70 51.23
N SER A 558 8.73 -32.51 51.21
CA SER A 558 10.19 -32.24 51.37
C SER A 558 11.07 -33.47 51.03
N ARG A 559 12.37 -33.25 50.78
CA ARG A 559 13.49 -34.27 50.70
C ARG A 559 13.38 -35.24 49.50
N THR A 560 14.44 -35.89 48.97
CA THR A 560 15.87 -36.11 49.32
C THR A 560 16.75 -35.89 48.04
N SER A 561 17.93 -35.23 48.02
CA SER A 561 19.31 -35.72 48.35
C SER A 561 19.63 -37.18 47.95
N ALA A 562 20.78 -37.59 47.38
CA ALA A 562 21.93 -36.93 46.72
C ALA A 562 22.77 -38.03 45.99
N LYS A 563 23.50 -37.77 44.89
CA LYS A 563 24.95 -37.37 44.73
C LYS A 563 25.18 -37.11 43.20
N LYS A 564 26.19 -36.39 42.66
CA LYS A 564 27.65 -36.18 42.88
C LYS A 564 28.57 -37.28 42.29
N VAL A 565 29.66 -36.85 41.61
CA VAL A 565 30.79 -37.62 40.98
C VAL A 565 30.50 -38.10 39.53
N SER A 566 31.36 -37.93 38.51
CA SER A 566 32.50 -37.00 38.25
C SER A 566 32.89 -37.00 36.76
N LEU A 567 33.73 -36.05 36.32
CA LEU A 567 34.46 -36.14 35.03
C LEU A 567 35.51 -37.27 35.05
N PRO A 568 35.94 -37.75 33.88
CA PRO A 568 37.35 -38.02 33.56
C PRO A 568 37.96 -36.85 32.77
N SER A 569 39.20 -36.50 33.06
CA SER A 569 39.98 -35.50 32.29
C SER A 569 41.02 -36.18 31.39
N LEU A 570 41.31 -35.60 30.23
CA LEU A 570 42.55 -35.85 29.51
C LEU A 570 43.32 -34.55 29.28
N LYS A 571 44.60 -34.62 29.63
CA LYS A 571 45.70 -33.78 29.15
C LYS A 571 46.62 -34.71 28.31
N ASP A 572 47.77 -34.31 27.77
CA ASP A 572 48.31 -32.96 27.49
C ASP A 572 48.28 -32.79 25.94
N GLU A 573 49.02 -31.96 25.19
CA GLU A 573 50.47 -31.67 25.15
C GLU A 573 50.76 -30.23 24.68
N ARG A 574 52.02 -29.81 24.85
CA ARG A 574 52.56 -28.54 24.35
C ARG A 574 53.55 -28.81 23.23
N MET A 575 53.70 -27.89 22.27
CA MET A 575 55.03 -27.62 21.72
C MET A 575 55.24 -26.15 21.33
N TYR A 576 56.51 -25.77 21.19
CA TYR A 576 57.01 -24.40 21.02
C TYR A 576 57.01 -23.95 19.55
N SER A 577 56.90 -22.64 19.32
CA SER A 577 58.02 -21.87 18.73
C SER A 577 57.79 -20.36 18.87
N ASP A 578 58.76 -19.67 19.47
CA ASP A 578 58.90 -18.22 19.42
C ASP A 578 59.54 -17.80 18.08
N ASP A 579 59.25 -16.60 17.56
CA ASP A 579 60.33 -15.61 17.43
C ASP A 579 59.92 -14.17 17.03
N LYS A 580 60.61 -13.22 17.68
CA LYS A 580 61.11 -11.90 17.21
C LYS A 580 60.19 -10.87 16.53
N ASN A 581 59.97 -9.79 17.29
CA ASN A 581 60.08 -8.37 16.92
C ASN A 581 60.77 -8.04 15.57
N PHE A 582 60.30 -6.97 14.90
CA PHE A 582 61.19 -5.97 14.31
C PHE A 582 60.59 -4.54 14.33
N ASP A 583 61.45 -3.54 14.16
CA ASP A 583 61.27 -2.16 14.63
C ASP A 583 60.33 -1.23 13.83
N ARG A 584 59.98 -0.11 14.48
CA ARG A 584 59.64 1.15 13.79
C ARG A 584 60.90 1.75 13.14
N PRO A 585 60.72 2.50 12.05
CA PRO A 585 61.45 3.76 11.87
C PRO A 585 60.52 4.97 11.90
N ALA A 586 61.05 6.14 12.26
CA ALA A 586 60.35 7.42 12.19
C ALA A 586 61.27 8.51 11.62
N SER A 587 60.86 9.12 10.52
CA SER A 587 61.51 10.25 9.84
C SER A 587 60.55 10.79 8.76
N SER A 588 60.49 12.08 8.43
CA SER A 588 60.96 13.29 9.14
C SER A 588 60.26 14.54 8.53
N SER A 589 60.14 15.61 9.31
CA SER A 589 59.71 16.95 8.86
C SER A 589 60.78 17.62 7.95
N PRO A 590 60.59 18.84 7.39
CA PRO A 590 59.39 19.72 7.36
C PRO A 590 59.07 20.29 5.96
N TYR A 591 58.07 21.19 5.85
CA TYR A 591 58.28 22.52 5.27
C TYR A 591 57.23 23.51 5.81
N ASP A 592 57.68 24.75 6.05
CA ASP A 592 56.88 25.91 6.47
C ASP A 592 57.15 27.06 5.49
N GLY A 593 56.21 28.00 5.34
CA GLY A 593 56.25 29.01 4.28
C GLY A 593 55.14 30.06 4.39
N SER A 594 55.48 31.19 5.01
CA SER A 594 54.62 32.36 5.21
C SER A 594 54.85 33.45 4.13
N PHE A 595 54.29 34.65 4.37
CA PHE A 595 54.18 35.83 3.49
C PHE A 595 53.00 35.85 2.49
N ASP A 596 52.27 36.96 2.27
CA ASP A 596 51.59 37.96 3.13
C ASP A 596 51.30 39.27 2.31
N ASP A 597 50.25 39.97 2.72
CA ASP A 597 49.85 41.38 2.54
C ASP A 597 49.37 42.00 1.19
N SER A 598 48.36 42.88 1.34
CA SER A 598 47.79 43.90 0.44
C SER A 598 47.04 43.42 -0.82
N GLN A 599 45.87 43.95 -1.21
CA GLN A 599 45.14 45.20 -0.89
C GLN A 599 43.64 44.91 -0.57
N GLN A 600 42.99 45.54 0.42
CA GLN A 600 42.25 46.82 0.32
C GLN A 600 41.23 46.87 -0.85
N THR A 601 39.92 47.15 -0.68
CA THR A 601 39.24 48.04 0.30
C THR A 601 37.73 47.71 0.51
N SER A 602 37.28 47.65 1.78
CA SER A 602 35.97 48.01 2.39
C SER A 602 34.57 47.74 1.75
N MET A 603 33.45 47.57 2.48
CA MET A 603 33.21 47.18 3.90
C MET A 603 31.73 46.75 4.14
N ILE A 604 31.57 45.57 4.77
CA ILE A 604 30.75 45.28 5.98
C ILE A 604 29.22 45.59 6.03
N LYS A 605 28.47 44.48 6.12
CA LYS A 605 27.25 44.18 6.94
C LYS A 605 26.52 45.29 7.70
N TYR A 606 25.18 45.19 7.69
CA TYR A 606 24.34 45.41 8.87
C TYR A 606 23.26 44.32 8.98
N LEU A 607 23.04 43.80 10.20
CA LEU A 607 21.73 43.35 10.75
C LEU A 607 21.94 42.77 12.16
N SER A 608 21.97 43.63 13.18
CA SER A 608 21.77 43.22 14.58
C SER A 608 21.21 44.36 15.43
N THR A 609 20.31 43.99 16.33
CA THR A 609 19.50 44.83 17.23
C THR A 609 20.28 45.80 18.13
N SER A 610 19.69 46.95 18.45
CA SER A 610 19.98 47.68 19.70
C SER A 610 18.74 48.40 20.25
N ARG A 611 18.53 48.31 21.57
CA ARG A 611 17.72 49.25 22.37
C ARG A 611 18.65 50.36 22.90
N ILE A 612 18.08 51.48 23.31
CA ILE A 612 18.73 52.47 24.19
C ILE A 612 17.74 52.84 25.30
N ASP A 613 18.24 53.04 26.52
CA ASP A 613 17.45 53.38 27.71
C ASP A 613 17.95 54.69 28.37
N GLN A 614 17.00 55.61 28.66
CA GLN A 614 17.00 56.52 29.83
C GLN A 614 18.10 57.63 29.88
N PRO A 615 17.99 58.69 30.74
CA PRO A 615 17.07 58.87 31.87
C PRO A 615 16.23 60.17 31.88
N GLY A 616 15.20 60.16 32.74
CA GLY A 616 14.08 61.11 32.73
C GLY A 616 14.26 62.47 33.44
N LEU A 617 13.15 63.21 33.49
CA LEU A 617 12.65 63.86 34.72
C LEU A 617 11.16 64.29 34.60
N SER A 618 10.52 64.51 35.76
CA SER A 618 9.27 65.28 36.00
C SER A 618 7.93 64.92 35.30
N SER A 619 6.95 64.61 36.14
CA SER A 619 5.48 64.80 35.96
C SER A 619 5.02 65.95 36.91
N PRO A 620 3.71 66.24 37.20
CA PRO A 620 2.41 65.73 36.75
C PRO A 620 1.36 66.87 36.47
N LEU A 621 0.06 66.67 36.80
CA LEU A 621 -1.12 67.59 36.86
C LEU A 621 -1.96 67.69 35.56
N HIS A 622 -3.30 67.51 35.57
CA HIS A 622 -4.42 68.32 36.13
C HIS A 622 -4.59 69.69 35.43
N SER A 623 -5.80 70.17 35.09
CA SER A 623 -7.19 69.64 35.22
C SER A 623 -8.16 70.36 34.23
N GLU A 624 -9.48 70.14 34.39
CA GLU A 624 -10.59 71.01 33.95
C GLU A 624 -10.85 71.34 32.45
N ARG A 625 -11.95 70.74 31.95
CA ARG A 625 -13.02 71.40 31.16
C ARG A 625 -13.83 72.34 32.08
N PRO A 626 -14.74 73.27 31.64
CA PRO A 626 -15.63 73.11 30.47
C PRO A 626 -16.19 74.37 29.71
N TYR A 627 -17.03 74.05 28.71
CA TYR A 627 -18.20 74.79 28.16
C TYR A 627 -18.10 75.75 26.96
N ASN A 628 -18.90 75.37 25.94
CA ASN A 628 -19.80 76.20 25.10
C ASN A 628 -19.20 77.10 23.98
N ALA A 629 -19.78 77.15 22.76
CA ALA A 629 -20.90 76.36 22.20
C ALA A 629 -20.98 76.40 20.64
N HIS A 630 -21.90 75.57 20.10
CA HIS A 630 -22.57 75.63 18.79
C HIS A 630 -21.88 75.08 17.51
N GLY A 631 -22.37 73.91 17.07
CA GLY A 631 -22.58 73.54 15.66
C GLY A 631 -21.40 72.87 14.93
N PHE A 632 -21.59 71.76 14.19
CA PHE A 632 -22.75 70.86 14.08
C PHE A 632 -22.26 69.42 13.76
N ASP A 633 -23.15 68.44 13.90
CA ASP A 633 -23.05 67.05 13.45
C ASP A 633 -21.86 66.17 13.90
N THR A 634 -22.11 65.46 14.99
CA THR A 634 -21.44 64.21 15.36
C THR A 634 -21.81 63.06 14.43
N TYR A 635 -20.86 62.14 14.17
CA TYR A 635 -21.08 60.72 14.45
C TYR A 635 -19.77 60.04 14.90
N LYS A 636 -19.87 59.08 15.82
CA LYS A 636 -18.71 58.36 16.39
C LYS A 636 -18.44 57.06 15.64
N LYS A 637 -17.19 56.58 15.74
CA LYS A 637 -16.83 55.19 15.44
C LYS A 637 -17.76 54.22 16.18
N GLN A 638 -18.39 53.32 15.45
CA GLN A 638 -18.88 52.04 15.94
C GLN A 638 -18.64 50.96 14.87
N SER A 639 -18.61 49.71 15.31
CA SER A 639 -18.34 48.52 14.49
C SER A 639 -19.43 48.29 13.43
N PHE A 640 -19.04 48.19 12.16
CA PHE A 640 -19.93 47.67 11.12
C PHE A 640 -19.97 46.14 11.16
N GLN A 641 -20.95 45.60 11.90
CA GLN A 641 -21.55 44.31 11.56
C GLN A 641 -22.84 44.57 10.77
N SER A 642 -22.97 43.89 9.62
CA SER A 642 -24.22 43.58 8.90
C SER A 642 -25.29 44.68 8.75
N THR A 643 -25.40 45.27 7.55
CA THR A 643 -26.74 45.56 6.98
C THR A 643 -26.73 45.66 5.45
N PHE A 644 -26.90 44.53 4.77
CA PHE A 644 -27.66 44.38 3.51
C PHE A 644 -28.01 42.89 3.33
N LEU A 645 -28.92 42.56 2.41
CA LEU A 645 -29.51 41.22 2.21
C LEU A 645 -30.45 40.68 3.32
N THR A 646 -31.11 41.56 4.08
CA THR A 646 -32.37 41.20 4.79
C THR A 646 -33.55 41.12 3.82
N SER A 647 -33.45 40.23 2.83
CA SER A 647 -34.51 39.89 1.87
C SER A 647 -34.34 38.44 1.41
N GLN A 648 -34.65 37.49 2.29
CA GLN A 648 -34.49 36.05 2.02
C GLN A 648 -35.53 35.51 1.02
N SER A 649 -35.34 35.82 -0.26
CA SER A 649 -35.48 34.77 -1.28
C SER A 649 -34.17 33.98 -1.27
N TYR A 650 -34.21 32.70 -0.89
CA TYR A 650 -33.02 31.84 -0.76
C TYR A 650 -32.11 31.94 -1.99
N LEU A 651 -30.95 32.57 -1.82
CA LEU A 651 -29.84 32.47 -2.78
C LEU A 651 -29.17 31.09 -2.59
N PRO A 652 -28.81 30.38 -3.67
CA PRO A 652 -28.00 29.17 -3.58
C PRO A 652 -26.66 29.42 -2.89
N THR A 653 -26.13 28.41 -2.19
CA THR A 653 -24.79 28.46 -1.55
C THR A 653 -23.64 28.54 -2.56
N ASP A 654 -23.88 28.06 -3.78
CA ASP A 654 -23.06 28.28 -4.98
C ASP A 654 -24.05 28.54 -6.13
N PRO A 655 -24.27 29.81 -6.55
CA PRO A 655 -25.31 30.16 -7.53
C PRO A 655 -24.84 30.09 -8.99
N TRP A 656 -23.61 29.66 -9.27
CA TRP A 656 -23.03 29.66 -10.61
C TRP A 656 -22.77 28.25 -11.14
N PRO A 657 -22.59 28.07 -12.47
CA PRO A 657 -22.08 26.83 -13.02
C PRO A 657 -20.57 26.68 -12.76
N ARG A 658 -20.09 25.45 -12.62
CA ARG A 658 -18.67 25.07 -12.53
C ARG A 658 -18.22 24.37 -13.81
N LYS A 659 -16.93 24.47 -14.15
CA LYS A 659 -16.36 23.80 -15.33
C LYS A 659 -15.61 22.53 -14.93
N CYS A 660 -16.25 21.39 -15.10
CA CYS A 660 -15.65 20.08 -14.84
C CYS A 660 -14.88 19.61 -16.09
N VAL A 661 -13.55 19.66 -16.06
CA VAL A 661 -12.69 19.08 -17.12
C VAL A 661 -12.24 17.67 -16.69
N LEU A 662 -12.81 16.64 -17.30
CA LEU A 662 -12.50 15.24 -17.01
C LEU A 662 -11.38 14.79 -17.96
N ILE A 663 -10.24 14.39 -17.41
CA ILE A 663 -9.07 13.93 -18.17
C ILE A 663 -8.88 12.42 -17.97
N ARG A 664 -8.55 11.70 -19.05
CA ARG A 664 -8.30 10.25 -19.07
C ARG A 664 -7.20 9.88 -18.09
N ASP A 665 -7.43 8.77 -17.41
CA ASP A 665 -6.56 8.19 -16.40
C ASP A 665 -6.24 6.75 -16.80
N PRO A 666 -4.97 6.38 -17.00
CA PRO A 666 -4.59 5.00 -17.34
C PRO A 666 -5.06 3.95 -16.31
N GLY A 667 -5.21 4.35 -15.04
CA GLY A 667 -5.69 3.49 -13.95
C GLY A 667 -7.22 3.45 -13.79
N PHE A 668 -7.99 4.21 -14.57
CA PHE A 668 -9.44 4.32 -14.41
C PHE A 668 -10.21 4.23 -15.75
N TYR A 669 -11.01 3.18 -15.90
CA TYR A 669 -11.80 2.96 -17.13
C TYR A 669 -13.01 3.92 -17.22
N GLY A 670 -12.97 4.81 -18.22
CA GLY A 670 -14.05 5.76 -18.52
C GLY A 670 -14.11 6.97 -17.59
N CYS A 671 -15.15 7.80 -17.73
CA CYS A 671 -15.25 9.08 -17.01
C CYS A 671 -15.47 8.94 -15.49
N GLY A 672 -16.07 7.82 -15.05
CA GLY A 672 -16.24 7.48 -13.63
C GLY A 672 -17.37 8.17 -12.87
N PHE A 673 -18.36 8.70 -13.58
CA PHE A 673 -19.64 9.15 -13.00
C PHE A 673 -20.82 8.45 -13.67
N ARG A 674 -22.00 8.54 -13.05
CA ARG A 674 -23.29 8.12 -13.63
C ARG A 674 -24.27 9.28 -13.60
N MET A 675 -24.95 9.50 -14.71
CA MET A 675 -26.04 10.47 -14.84
C MET A 675 -27.37 9.77 -15.17
N ILE A 676 -28.49 10.43 -14.90
CA ILE A 676 -29.82 10.03 -15.34
C ILE A 676 -30.64 11.25 -15.79
N GLU A 677 -31.60 11.02 -16.67
CA GLU A 677 -32.73 11.91 -16.89
C GLU A 677 -33.77 11.74 -15.76
N LYS A 678 -34.50 12.80 -15.41
CA LYS A 678 -35.65 12.75 -14.48
C LYS A 678 -36.78 13.59 -15.03
N GLU A 679 -38.01 13.07 -15.01
CA GLU A 679 -39.22 13.70 -15.58
C GLU A 679 -39.47 15.15 -15.14
N ASN A 680 -38.97 15.56 -13.97
CA ASN A 680 -39.14 16.91 -13.42
C ASN A 680 -38.00 17.89 -13.78
N TYR A 681 -37.02 17.51 -14.59
CA TYR A 681 -35.83 18.32 -14.90
C TYR A 681 -35.39 18.20 -16.36
N ASP A 682 -35.18 19.34 -17.01
CA ASP A 682 -34.76 19.49 -18.40
C ASP A 682 -33.23 19.54 -18.58
N THR A 683 -32.51 18.80 -17.73
CA THR A 683 -31.05 18.63 -17.71
C THR A 683 -30.71 17.28 -17.06
N PRO A 684 -29.73 16.51 -17.57
CA PRO A 684 -29.26 15.29 -16.89
C PRO A 684 -28.69 15.58 -15.51
N ILE A 685 -28.89 14.66 -14.57
CA ILE A 685 -28.45 14.79 -13.18
C ILE A 685 -27.42 13.71 -12.85
N VAL A 686 -26.27 14.11 -12.32
CA VAL A 686 -25.24 13.23 -11.77
C VAL A 686 -25.76 12.58 -10.48
N ILE A 687 -25.72 11.26 -10.40
CA ILE A 687 -26.23 10.47 -9.26
C ILE A 687 -25.18 9.56 -8.60
N GLU A 688 -23.97 9.49 -9.16
CA GLU A 688 -22.85 8.73 -8.62
C GLU A 688 -21.56 9.38 -9.16
N VAL A 689 -20.60 9.69 -8.29
CA VAL A 689 -19.25 10.11 -8.69
C VAL A 689 -18.23 9.23 -7.97
N ARG A 690 -17.64 8.28 -8.70
CA ARG A 690 -16.77 7.25 -8.10
C ARG A 690 -15.51 7.89 -7.51
N PRO A 691 -15.07 7.47 -6.31
CA PRO A 691 -13.76 7.86 -5.77
C PRO A 691 -12.63 7.61 -6.77
N ASN A 692 -11.59 8.44 -6.72
CA ASN A 692 -10.38 8.35 -7.55
C ASN A 692 -10.61 8.39 -9.08
N SER A 693 -11.79 8.82 -9.53
CA SER A 693 -12.13 8.93 -10.97
C SER A 693 -11.72 10.27 -11.60
N PRO A 694 -11.65 10.33 -12.96
CA PRO A 694 -11.62 11.58 -13.71
C PRO A 694 -12.68 12.59 -13.27
N ALA A 695 -13.93 12.14 -13.12
CA ALA A 695 -15.03 12.98 -12.63
C ALA A 695 -14.81 13.51 -11.20
N LYS A 696 -14.27 12.69 -10.30
CA LYS A 696 -14.05 13.16 -8.92
C LYS A 696 -12.94 14.20 -8.83
N ARG A 697 -11.90 14.07 -9.67
CA ARG A 697 -10.81 15.05 -9.78
C ARG A 697 -11.21 16.31 -10.53
N SER A 698 -12.17 16.22 -11.47
CA SER A 698 -12.71 17.39 -12.18
C SER A 698 -13.67 18.26 -11.36
N GLY A 699 -13.86 17.97 -10.07
CA GLY A 699 -14.80 18.70 -9.19
C GLY A 699 -16.28 18.37 -9.42
N LEU A 700 -16.61 17.25 -10.09
CA LEU A 700 -18.00 16.83 -10.29
C LEU A 700 -18.60 16.30 -8.97
N VAL A 701 -19.86 16.65 -8.69
CA VAL A 701 -20.54 16.28 -7.43
C VAL A 701 -21.86 15.57 -7.70
N GLU A 702 -22.25 14.66 -6.82
CA GLU A 702 -23.56 14.00 -6.85
C GLU A 702 -24.67 15.03 -6.57
N GLY A 703 -25.71 15.04 -7.41
CA GLY A 703 -26.75 16.08 -7.43
C GLY A 703 -26.49 17.23 -8.40
N ASP A 704 -25.35 17.26 -9.10
CA ASP A 704 -25.08 18.25 -10.15
C ASP A 704 -25.97 18.03 -11.39
N HIS A 705 -26.50 19.12 -11.93
CA HIS A 705 -27.14 19.20 -13.23
C HIS A 705 -26.09 19.47 -14.31
N ILE A 706 -26.09 18.70 -15.39
CA ILE A 706 -25.23 18.93 -16.56
C ILE A 706 -25.98 19.86 -17.52
N ILE A 707 -25.35 20.98 -17.89
CA ILE A 707 -25.95 22.06 -18.69
C ILE A 707 -25.34 22.09 -20.11
N TYR A 708 -24.02 21.94 -20.21
CA TYR A 708 -23.31 21.82 -21.50
C TYR A 708 -22.39 20.60 -21.49
N ILE A 709 -22.23 19.99 -22.67
CA ILE A 709 -21.23 18.97 -22.99
C ILE A 709 -20.34 19.56 -24.09
N GLU A 710 -19.04 19.70 -23.82
CA GLU A 710 -18.16 20.63 -24.51
C GLU A 710 -18.77 22.04 -24.62
N ASN A 711 -19.13 22.46 -25.84
CA ASN A 711 -19.74 23.75 -26.13
C ASN A 711 -21.21 23.64 -26.57
N ARG A 712 -21.81 22.45 -26.49
CA ARG A 712 -23.21 22.19 -26.86
C ARG A 712 -24.12 22.19 -25.65
N ASN A 713 -25.25 22.87 -25.74
CA ASN A 713 -26.27 22.85 -24.69
C ASN A 713 -26.97 21.49 -24.68
N VAL A 714 -27.17 20.86 -23.51
CA VAL A 714 -27.85 19.55 -23.44
C VAL A 714 -29.28 19.60 -23.98
N GLN A 715 -29.94 20.76 -23.94
CA GLN A 715 -31.30 20.95 -24.46
C GLN A 715 -31.36 21.00 -25.99
N ALA A 716 -30.22 21.11 -26.67
CA ALA A 716 -30.10 21.00 -28.14
C ALA A 716 -29.77 19.57 -28.61
N VAL A 717 -29.46 18.65 -27.69
CA VAL A 717 -29.20 17.23 -27.97
C VAL A 717 -30.52 16.46 -27.97
N ARG A 718 -30.71 15.52 -28.91
CA ARG A 718 -32.04 15.00 -29.26
C ARG A 718 -32.56 13.90 -28.33
N SER A 719 -31.66 13.22 -27.62
CA SER A 719 -32.01 12.22 -26.60
C SER A 719 -30.92 12.09 -25.55
N PHE A 720 -31.27 11.56 -24.38
CA PHE A 720 -30.32 11.22 -23.33
C PHE A 720 -29.23 10.26 -23.83
N ASP A 721 -29.56 9.29 -24.69
CA ASP A 721 -28.58 8.37 -25.29
C ASP A 721 -27.56 9.08 -26.18
N GLU A 722 -27.98 10.10 -26.95
CA GLU A 722 -27.06 10.92 -27.74
C GLU A 722 -26.12 11.74 -26.85
N MET A 723 -26.59 12.19 -25.67
CA MET A 723 -25.72 12.86 -24.67
C MET A 723 -24.68 11.90 -24.08
N VAL A 724 -25.10 10.68 -23.71
CA VAL A 724 -24.19 9.63 -23.17
C VAL A 724 -23.15 9.24 -24.22
N LEU A 725 -23.57 9.00 -25.47
CA LEU A 725 -22.67 8.67 -26.57
C LEU A 725 -21.71 9.82 -26.91
N LEU A 726 -22.15 11.08 -26.83
CA LEU A 726 -21.27 12.24 -27.01
C LEU A 726 -20.18 12.28 -25.95
N ILE A 727 -20.54 12.14 -24.66
CA ILE A 727 -19.58 12.12 -23.54
C ILE A 727 -18.58 10.98 -23.69
N GLN A 728 -19.06 9.76 -23.94
CA GLN A 728 -18.21 8.58 -24.12
C GLN A 728 -17.26 8.78 -25.31
N ARG A 729 -17.80 9.12 -26.48
CA ARG A 729 -17.03 9.28 -27.71
C ARG A 729 -15.98 10.38 -27.61
N THR A 730 -16.31 11.55 -27.07
CA THR A 730 -15.33 12.64 -26.92
C THR A 730 -14.20 12.24 -25.96
N PHE A 731 -14.53 11.56 -24.85
CA PHE A 731 -13.53 11.05 -23.90
C PHE A 731 -12.68 9.90 -24.48
N ASP A 732 -13.23 9.10 -25.39
CA ASP A 732 -12.54 8.00 -26.08
C ASP A 732 -11.69 8.44 -27.27
N GLU A 733 -12.12 9.44 -28.05
CA GLU A 733 -11.36 9.96 -29.19
C GLU A 733 -10.29 10.98 -28.78
N THR A 734 -10.52 11.78 -27.72
CA THR A 734 -9.60 12.89 -27.33
C THR A 734 -8.85 12.66 -26.02
N GLY A 735 -9.30 11.72 -25.18
CA GLY A 735 -8.78 11.56 -23.83
C GLY A 735 -9.27 12.62 -22.82
N GLN A 736 -10.20 13.49 -23.19
CA GLN A 736 -10.78 14.51 -22.31
C GLN A 736 -12.30 14.65 -22.57
N VAL A 737 -13.06 15.14 -21.59
CA VAL A 737 -14.39 15.73 -21.83
C VAL A 737 -14.66 16.89 -20.88
N THR A 738 -15.18 17.99 -21.41
CA THR A 738 -15.61 19.18 -20.67
C THR A 738 -17.09 19.11 -20.37
N LEU A 739 -17.48 19.29 -19.12
CA LEU A 739 -18.87 19.45 -18.68
C LEU A 739 -19.04 20.79 -17.98
N VAL A 740 -20.13 21.51 -18.26
CA VAL A 740 -20.55 22.65 -17.44
C VAL A 740 -21.70 22.17 -16.55
N THR A 741 -21.51 22.21 -15.23
CA THR A 741 -22.49 21.68 -14.26
C THR A 741 -22.90 22.70 -13.22
N SER A 742 -24.02 22.50 -12.54
CA SER A 742 -24.49 23.40 -11.48
C SER A 742 -25.39 22.67 -10.47
N THR A 743 -25.51 23.22 -9.26
CA THR A 743 -26.45 22.66 -8.26
C THR A 743 -27.90 22.87 -8.71
N ALA A 744 -28.82 22.00 -8.27
CA ALA A 744 -30.24 22.10 -8.66
C ALA A 744 -30.89 23.46 -8.34
N SER A 745 -30.52 24.08 -7.21
CA SER A 745 -31.01 25.40 -6.81
C SER A 745 -30.41 26.52 -7.66
N ALA A 746 -29.13 26.43 -8.02
CA ALA A 746 -28.46 27.37 -8.91
C ALA A 746 -28.96 27.28 -10.36
N TYR A 747 -29.12 26.08 -10.90
CA TYR A 747 -29.74 25.87 -12.21
C TYR A 747 -31.13 26.49 -12.29
N GLN A 748 -31.99 26.27 -11.27
CA GLN A 748 -33.30 26.93 -11.20
C GLN A 748 -33.21 28.46 -11.06
N PHE A 749 -32.24 28.99 -10.31
CA PHE A 749 -32.02 30.43 -10.17
C PHE A 749 -31.61 31.08 -11.51
N LEU A 750 -30.62 30.51 -12.20
CA LEU A 750 -30.13 30.96 -13.50
C LEU A 750 -31.22 30.87 -14.58
N LYS A 751 -32.00 29.79 -14.58
CA LYS A 751 -33.16 29.61 -15.47
C LYS A 751 -34.24 30.68 -15.25
N ARG A 752 -34.53 31.05 -14.00
CA ARG A 752 -35.43 32.17 -13.67
C ARG A 752 -34.87 33.56 -14.01
N LYS A 753 -33.56 33.69 -14.20
CA LYS A 753 -32.88 34.94 -14.58
C LYS A 753 -32.74 35.15 -16.09
N GLY A 754 -33.09 34.16 -16.92
CA GLY A 754 -33.48 34.37 -18.31
C GLY A 754 -32.40 34.90 -19.26
N GLY A 755 -31.19 34.31 -19.25
CA GLY A 755 -30.17 34.65 -20.25
C GLY A 755 -28.93 33.75 -20.27
N PHE A 756 -28.44 33.31 -19.10
CA PHE A 756 -27.14 32.60 -18.97
C PHE A 756 -27.07 31.17 -19.55
N LEU A 757 -28.15 30.62 -20.09
CA LEU A 757 -28.29 29.19 -20.39
C LEU A 757 -28.75 28.90 -21.84
N GLN A 758 -28.65 29.88 -22.75
CA GLN A 758 -29.25 29.79 -24.11
C GLN A 758 -28.36 30.27 -25.26
N SER A 759 -27.08 30.60 -25.02
CA SER A 759 -26.12 30.90 -26.09
C SER A 759 -25.38 29.64 -26.57
N GLU A 760 -25.17 29.56 -27.89
CA GLU A 760 -24.16 28.70 -28.52
C GLU A 760 -23.28 29.56 -29.46
N PRO A 761 -21.93 29.42 -29.41
CA PRO A 761 -21.17 28.71 -28.39
C PRO A 761 -21.33 29.37 -27.01
N PHE A 762 -20.94 28.65 -25.96
CA PHE A 762 -20.95 29.16 -24.58
C PHE A 762 -19.79 30.16 -24.34
N GLU A 763 -19.80 31.29 -25.04
CA GLU A 763 -19.13 32.48 -24.53
C GLU A 763 -19.96 33.07 -23.38
N TYR A 764 -19.32 33.32 -22.25
CA TYR A 764 -19.86 34.15 -21.18
C TYR A 764 -19.97 35.60 -21.68
N GLN A 765 -21.10 35.93 -22.31
CA GLN A 765 -21.52 37.32 -22.47
C GLN A 765 -22.02 37.87 -21.13
N LEU A 766 -21.10 38.01 -20.17
CA LEU A 766 -21.14 39.16 -19.27
C LEU A 766 -21.06 40.41 -20.18
N PRO A 767 -22.10 41.26 -20.22
CA PRO A 767 -22.09 42.42 -21.10
C PRO A 767 -21.10 43.44 -20.54
N TYR A 768 -19.88 43.43 -21.10
CA TYR A 768 -18.65 44.04 -20.54
C TYR A 768 -18.18 43.33 -19.24
N VAL A 769 -16.91 42.95 -19.05
CA VAL A 769 -15.69 43.10 -19.88
C VAL A 769 -14.85 41.81 -19.74
N ARG A 770 -14.12 41.38 -20.79
CA ARG A 770 -13.10 40.31 -20.65
C ARG A 770 -11.95 40.68 -19.69
N GLU A 771 -11.77 41.97 -19.40
CA GLU A 771 -10.68 42.47 -18.54
C GLU A 771 -10.94 42.15 -17.06
N LEU A 772 -12.20 42.25 -16.61
CA LEU A 772 -12.65 42.05 -15.22
C LEU A 772 -12.64 40.58 -14.75
N ALA A 773 -12.17 39.64 -15.57
CA ALA A 773 -12.18 38.22 -15.24
C ALA A 773 -11.02 37.86 -14.29
N PRO A 774 -11.21 36.90 -13.35
CA PRO A 774 -10.11 36.34 -12.59
C PRO A 774 -9.08 35.67 -13.51
N ARG A 775 -7.80 35.72 -13.12
CA ARG A 775 -6.66 35.19 -13.87
C ARG A 775 -5.90 34.18 -13.00
N LEU A 776 -5.77 32.94 -13.48
CA LEU A 776 -4.97 31.91 -12.83
C LEU A 776 -3.59 31.86 -13.47
N CYS A 777 -2.56 32.29 -12.74
CA CYS A 777 -1.19 32.37 -13.21
C CYS A 777 -0.38 31.17 -12.67
N HIS A 778 0.10 30.31 -13.56
CA HIS A 778 0.91 29.12 -13.24
C HIS A 778 2.40 29.45 -13.35
N ILE A 779 2.98 30.05 -12.31
CA ILE A 779 4.32 30.64 -12.37
C ILE A 779 5.38 29.56 -12.14
N ILE A 780 6.21 29.28 -13.15
CA ILE A 780 7.30 28.28 -13.10
C ILE A 780 8.67 28.98 -13.07
N LEU A 781 9.58 28.50 -12.22
CA LEU A 781 10.97 28.96 -12.12
C LEU A 781 11.91 28.01 -12.88
N TYR A 782 12.75 28.57 -13.76
CA TYR A 782 13.67 27.78 -14.60
C TYR A 782 15.06 27.59 -13.99
N ASN A 783 15.42 28.35 -12.95
CA ASN A 783 16.66 28.20 -12.19
C ASN A 783 16.38 28.22 -10.67
N HIS A 784 17.22 27.56 -9.88
CA HIS A 784 17.11 27.49 -8.41
C HIS A 784 17.38 28.83 -7.70
N GLU A 785 18.17 29.71 -8.33
CA GLU A 785 18.49 31.06 -7.83
C GLU A 785 17.46 32.11 -8.29
N GLN A 786 16.47 31.73 -9.10
CA GLN A 786 15.48 32.64 -9.64
C GLN A 786 14.38 32.93 -8.62
N ASP A 787 13.97 34.20 -8.52
CA ASP A 787 12.77 34.62 -7.81
C ASP A 787 11.56 34.73 -8.74
N PHE A 788 10.35 34.58 -8.19
CA PHE A 788 9.12 34.84 -8.94
C PHE A 788 9.03 36.29 -9.44
N GLY A 789 9.65 37.23 -8.71
CA GLY A 789 9.84 38.62 -9.12
C GLY A 789 8.56 39.46 -9.07
N PHE A 790 7.88 39.43 -7.92
CA PHE A 790 6.80 40.34 -7.53
C PHE A 790 6.92 40.68 -6.03
N THR A 791 6.31 41.77 -5.58
CA THR A 791 6.21 42.13 -4.15
C THR A 791 4.75 42.16 -3.67
N LEU A 792 4.55 42.12 -2.35
CA LEU A 792 3.24 42.00 -1.71
C LEU A 792 2.97 43.13 -0.73
N GLN A 793 1.89 43.87 -0.95
CA GLN A 793 1.35 44.83 0.01
C GLN A 793 0.33 44.12 0.91
N ARG A 794 0.58 44.16 2.23
CA ARG A 794 -0.14 43.38 3.26
C ARG A 794 -1.46 44.02 3.72
N ASP A 795 -2.18 44.66 2.80
CA ASP A 795 -3.56 45.09 3.05
C ASP A 795 -4.53 43.89 2.98
N ASN A 796 -5.82 44.12 3.29
CA ASN A 796 -6.85 43.08 3.19
C ASN A 796 -7.94 43.53 2.19
N PRO A 797 -8.17 42.82 1.07
CA PRO A 797 -7.43 41.64 0.59
C PRO A 797 -6.01 41.98 0.12
N ILE A 798 -5.08 41.03 0.30
CA ILE A 798 -3.66 41.16 -0.08
C ILE A 798 -3.55 41.36 -1.58
N HIS A 799 -2.60 42.21 -1.99
CA HIS A 799 -2.39 42.51 -3.41
C HIS A 799 -0.92 42.57 -3.80
N ILE A 800 -0.71 42.37 -5.09
CA ILE A 800 0.57 42.54 -5.75
C ILE A 800 0.91 44.03 -5.75
N GLU A 801 2.02 44.40 -5.13
CA GLU A 801 2.49 45.78 -5.05
C GLU A 801 3.21 46.17 -6.36
N ASP A 802 4.25 45.43 -6.73
CA ASP A 802 4.95 45.54 -8.01
C ASP A 802 5.25 44.16 -8.64
N VAL A 803 5.50 44.14 -9.95
CA VAL A 803 5.92 42.95 -10.70
C VAL A 803 7.09 43.33 -11.59
N HIS A 804 8.28 42.81 -11.28
CA HIS A 804 9.52 43.18 -11.97
C HIS A 804 9.43 42.81 -13.46
N PRO A 805 9.63 43.75 -14.41
CA PRO A 805 9.58 43.45 -15.84
C PRO A 805 10.51 42.30 -16.24
N GLY A 806 10.00 41.35 -17.01
CA GLY A 806 10.75 40.15 -17.42
C GLY A 806 10.99 39.11 -16.32
N SER A 807 10.37 39.23 -15.15
CA SER A 807 10.32 38.14 -14.17
C SER A 807 9.40 37.00 -14.61
N PRO A 808 9.48 35.80 -14.00
CA PRO A 808 8.50 34.75 -14.18
C PRO A 808 7.06 35.23 -13.93
N ALA A 809 6.81 36.01 -12.87
CA ALA A 809 5.47 36.54 -12.62
C ALA A 809 4.99 37.50 -13.71
N TYR A 810 5.88 38.34 -14.26
CA TYR A 810 5.57 39.20 -15.40
C TYR A 810 5.29 38.38 -16.67
N GLU A 811 6.10 37.36 -16.95
CA GLU A 811 5.88 36.43 -18.06
C GLU A 811 4.52 35.75 -17.94
N TYR A 812 4.18 35.18 -16.77
CA TYR A 812 2.94 34.44 -16.56
C TYR A 812 1.70 35.33 -16.32
N GLY A 813 1.82 36.66 -16.50
CA GLY A 813 0.69 37.57 -16.66
C GLY A 813 0.19 38.28 -15.40
N LEU A 814 0.90 38.16 -14.27
CA LEU A 814 0.64 38.87 -13.02
C LEU A 814 0.84 40.39 -13.20
N ARG A 815 0.10 41.21 -12.45
CA ARG A 815 0.12 42.68 -12.60
C ARG A 815 0.15 43.41 -11.24
N PRO A 816 0.77 44.60 -11.15
CA PRO A 816 0.62 45.48 -10.00
C PRO A 816 -0.86 45.82 -9.72
N ASN A 817 -1.23 45.90 -8.45
CA ASN A 817 -2.60 46.08 -7.91
C ASN A 817 -3.58 44.91 -8.14
N ASP A 818 -3.13 43.76 -8.64
CA ASP A 818 -3.95 42.55 -8.68
C ASP A 818 -4.20 42.03 -7.25
N LYS A 819 -5.47 41.85 -6.89
CA LYS A 819 -5.91 41.23 -5.63
C LYS A 819 -5.73 39.72 -5.71
N ILE A 820 -5.08 39.13 -4.71
CA ILE A 820 -4.92 37.69 -4.60
C ILE A 820 -6.22 37.11 -4.00
N ILE A 821 -6.70 36.02 -4.58
CA ILE A 821 -7.86 35.27 -4.09
C ILE A 821 -7.41 33.90 -3.58
N GLU A 822 -6.71 33.12 -4.41
CA GLU A 822 -6.17 31.81 -4.04
C GLU A 822 -4.65 31.72 -4.27
N LEU A 823 -3.97 30.94 -3.44
CA LEU A 823 -2.58 30.50 -3.62
C LEU A 823 -2.55 28.97 -3.53
N ASN A 824 -2.04 28.30 -4.56
CA ASN A 824 -2.01 26.83 -4.70
C ASN A 824 -3.37 26.14 -4.41
N GLY A 825 -4.48 26.80 -4.75
CA GLY A 825 -5.86 26.34 -4.49
C GLY A 825 -6.39 26.59 -3.07
N CYS A 826 -5.66 27.31 -2.22
CA CYS A 826 -6.14 27.73 -0.89
C CYS A 826 -6.62 29.19 -0.91
N ASP A 827 -7.85 29.44 -0.45
CA ASP A 827 -8.42 30.78 -0.28
C ASP A 827 -7.61 31.61 0.74
N THR A 828 -7.05 32.71 0.27
CA THR A 828 -6.22 33.62 1.07
C THR A 828 -6.99 34.32 2.18
N ALA A 829 -8.32 34.45 2.10
CA ALA A 829 -9.15 34.97 3.18
C ALA A 829 -9.18 34.04 4.42
N THR A 830 -8.74 32.79 4.28
CA THR A 830 -8.65 31.80 5.38
C THR A 830 -7.27 31.70 6.03
N LEU A 831 -6.27 32.43 5.52
CA LEU A 831 -4.85 32.29 5.89
C LEU A 831 -4.30 33.57 6.55
N SER A 832 -3.29 33.40 7.43
CA SER A 832 -2.52 34.53 7.94
C SER A 832 -1.48 35.03 6.91
N PRO A 833 -1.04 36.30 6.99
CA PRO A 833 0.03 36.82 6.13
C PRO A 833 1.33 36.00 6.20
N GLU A 834 1.64 35.43 7.36
CA GLU A 834 2.80 34.58 7.59
C GLU A 834 2.66 33.23 6.87
N GLN A 835 1.48 32.61 6.91
CA GLN A 835 1.19 31.37 6.18
C GLN A 835 1.25 31.58 4.66
N ILE A 836 0.81 32.75 4.19
CA ILE A 836 0.89 33.14 2.77
C ILE A 836 2.35 33.30 2.32
N ILE A 837 3.20 33.89 3.14
CA ILE A 837 4.65 34.01 2.87
C ILE A 837 5.34 32.64 2.88
N ASP A 838 5.09 31.81 3.90
CA ASP A 838 5.69 30.46 4.00
C ASP A 838 5.25 29.54 2.85
N MET A 839 4.02 29.68 2.37
CA MET A 839 3.54 28.98 1.17
C MET A 839 4.26 29.45 -0.10
N ILE A 840 4.51 30.76 -0.27
CA ILE A 840 5.25 31.29 -1.44
C ILE A 840 6.72 30.85 -1.40
N GLU A 841 7.38 30.88 -0.24
CA GLU A 841 8.74 30.36 -0.07
C GLU A 841 8.82 28.83 -0.31
N THR A 842 7.82 28.08 0.16
CA THR A 842 7.70 26.64 -0.13
C THR A 842 7.48 26.39 -1.62
N SER A 843 6.68 27.22 -2.30
CA SER A 843 6.51 27.20 -3.75
C SER A 843 7.81 27.53 -4.51
N LYS A 844 8.63 28.48 -4.01
CA LYS A 844 9.95 28.79 -4.58
C LYS A 844 10.86 27.56 -4.56
N ARG A 845 10.92 26.82 -3.44
CA ARG A 845 11.65 25.54 -3.34
C ARG A 845 11.15 24.48 -4.32
N ARG A 846 9.84 24.45 -4.60
CA ARG A 846 9.20 23.56 -5.58
C ARG A 846 9.35 24.04 -7.03
N ARG A 847 9.82 25.28 -7.25
CA ARG A 847 9.89 25.98 -8.55
C ARG A 847 8.54 26.20 -9.25
N GLN A 848 7.43 26.12 -8.52
CA GLN A 848 6.08 26.35 -9.05
C GLN A 848 5.20 27.08 -8.01
N LEU A 849 4.45 28.09 -8.46
CA LEU A 849 3.40 28.77 -7.72
C LEU A 849 2.16 28.96 -8.61
N ASP A 850 1.04 28.37 -8.21
CA ASP A 850 -0.26 28.66 -8.84
C ASP A 850 -0.95 29.78 -8.05
N ILE A 851 -1.31 30.88 -8.69
CA ILE A 851 -1.92 32.05 -8.04
C ILE A 851 -3.16 32.53 -8.80
N LEU A 852 -4.32 32.56 -8.13
CA LEU A 852 -5.55 33.13 -8.66
C LEU A 852 -5.65 34.58 -8.23
N VAL A 853 -5.68 35.49 -9.21
CA VAL A 853 -5.82 36.93 -8.97
C VAL A 853 -7.01 37.54 -9.71
N ILE A 854 -7.38 38.75 -9.34
CA ILE A 854 -8.30 39.61 -10.08
C ILE A 854 -7.87 41.08 -9.92
N ASP A 855 -8.10 41.93 -10.91
CA ASP A 855 -7.88 43.38 -10.71
C ASP A 855 -8.97 43.98 -9.80
N SER A 856 -8.68 45.17 -9.26
CA SER A 856 -9.56 45.87 -8.32
C SER A 856 -10.97 46.14 -8.90
N ALA A 857 -11.10 46.41 -10.21
CA ALA A 857 -12.40 46.62 -10.84
C ALA A 857 -13.20 45.32 -10.95
N GLY A 858 -12.56 44.21 -11.29
CA GLY A 858 -13.19 42.89 -11.26
C GLY A 858 -13.60 42.47 -9.84
N PHE A 859 -12.80 42.82 -8.83
CA PHE A 859 -13.12 42.59 -7.41
C PHE A 859 -14.34 43.40 -6.95
N GLU A 860 -14.41 44.69 -7.27
CA GLU A 860 -15.59 45.51 -6.99
C GLU A 860 -16.84 44.98 -7.73
N PHE A 861 -16.68 44.54 -8.98
CA PHE A 861 -17.75 43.93 -9.76
C PHE A 861 -18.25 42.62 -9.13
N SER A 862 -17.36 41.75 -8.64
CA SER A 862 -17.75 40.47 -8.03
C SER A 862 -18.49 40.68 -6.71
N ILE A 863 -18.00 41.57 -5.85
CA ILE A 863 -18.65 41.97 -4.59
C ILE A 863 -20.03 42.56 -4.87
N LYS A 864 -20.14 43.49 -5.83
CA LYS A 864 -21.39 44.16 -6.21
C LYS A 864 -22.48 43.20 -6.71
N HIS A 865 -22.09 42.10 -7.36
CA HIS A 865 -23.03 41.13 -7.94
C HIS A 865 -23.10 39.80 -7.17
N ALA A 866 -22.47 39.72 -5.98
CA ALA A 866 -22.37 38.51 -5.15
C ALA A 866 -21.82 37.29 -5.93
N ILE A 867 -20.75 37.50 -6.68
CA ILE A 867 -20.04 36.45 -7.43
C ILE A 867 -18.87 35.96 -6.56
N PRO A 868 -18.94 34.76 -5.93
CA PRO A 868 -17.79 34.19 -5.23
C PRO A 868 -16.71 33.84 -6.26
N ILE A 869 -15.50 34.39 -6.10
CA ILE A 869 -14.37 34.09 -6.99
C ILE A 869 -13.65 32.83 -6.48
N ASN A 870 -13.45 31.86 -7.36
CA ASN A 870 -12.60 30.70 -7.12
C ASN A 870 -12.06 30.13 -8.46
N SER A 871 -11.08 29.24 -8.40
CA SER A 871 -10.40 28.65 -9.58
C SER A 871 -11.27 27.68 -10.39
N LEU A 872 -12.41 27.22 -9.86
CA LEU A 872 -13.34 26.30 -10.54
C LEU A 872 -14.40 27.01 -11.41
N LEU A 873 -14.40 28.35 -11.41
CA LEU A 873 -15.32 29.15 -12.21
C LEU A 873 -15.03 29.03 -13.72
N PRO A 874 -16.06 28.85 -14.58
CA PRO A 874 -15.91 28.66 -16.02
C PRO A 874 -15.30 29.84 -16.79
N PHE A 875 -15.23 31.03 -16.17
CA PHE A 875 -14.72 32.27 -16.77
C PHE A 875 -13.36 32.72 -16.21
N VAL A 876 -12.67 31.90 -15.41
CA VAL A 876 -11.25 32.14 -15.06
C VAL A 876 -10.41 32.08 -16.34
N GLN A 877 -9.60 33.10 -16.57
CA GLN A 877 -8.66 33.15 -17.69
C GLN A 877 -7.30 32.58 -17.28
N PRO A 878 -6.59 31.88 -18.18
CA PRO A 878 -5.20 31.55 -17.94
C PRO A 878 -4.34 32.82 -17.95
N GLY A 879 -3.34 32.87 -17.08
CA GLY A 879 -2.29 33.89 -17.09
C GLY A 879 -1.61 33.94 -18.46
N GLN A 880 -1.76 35.06 -19.17
CA GLN A 880 -1.27 35.18 -20.55
C GLN A 880 0.26 35.25 -20.56
N ARG A 881 0.92 34.30 -21.25
CA ARG A 881 2.39 34.31 -21.38
C ARG A 881 2.87 35.50 -22.20
N ARG A 882 3.36 36.55 -21.53
CA ARG A 882 3.80 37.82 -22.12
C ARG A 882 5.17 37.72 -22.81
N GLY A 883 5.17 37.08 -23.98
CA GLY A 883 6.16 37.35 -25.02
C GLY A 883 7.17 36.24 -25.30
N LYS A 884 6.76 35.27 -26.12
CA LYS A 884 7.51 34.85 -27.32
C LYS A 884 6.61 34.01 -28.22
N ILE A 885 6.25 34.54 -29.38
CA ILE A 885 5.71 33.74 -30.47
C ILE A 885 6.91 33.05 -31.11
N PHE A 886 7.06 31.75 -30.87
CA PHE A 886 7.79 30.89 -31.80
C PHE A 886 6.77 30.31 -32.78
N ILE A 887 7.14 30.32 -34.06
CA ILE A 887 6.44 29.69 -35.18
C ILE A 887 7.16 28.35 -35.44
#